data_AF-A0A358EPE8-F1
#
_entry.id   AF-A0A358EPE8-F1
#
_cell.length_a   1.000
_cell.length_b   1.000
_cell.length_c   1.000
_cell.angle_alpha   90.00
_cell.angle_beta   90.00
_cell.angle_gamma   90.00
#
_symmetry.space_group_name_H-M   'P 1'
#
loop_
_entity.id
_entity.type
_entity.pdbx_description
1 polymer ?
#
loop_
_entity_poly.entity_id
_entity_poly.type
_entity_poly.pdbx_seq_one_letter_code
_entity_poly.pdbx_strand_id
1 'polypeptide(L)'
;MKLKYSIIIIGLSTLTVLKTEGAASTSQNQSFNWGTLSGLTGVPTPLEEYGLTLGDITTTRIFNPLGQLKHHDSIIVARQINDSKIINPWQELTPGTGLIVDGKKAVIQKIEPESPPENEGVGLRIKLTVQEIGGTSMDLEWEQVPHKLNWSEGKEDREKAVNKIQENLRVGTHLILNGERIVITKRKINDGPLNLTANKILTFEADYHSLKGDGGTLKGEANPTENINDAAWKLIDAPINLPEINLPNNTAQLITWKFRSRDNDPDDTPPVTILHRAKGVVSDIDLLDDKTANVHFLFKYNGKSFTEQLSWKQEQALDGKKQSSQWQLTSTFDDFIEIHRVNDSNIQFSITPDSLIEANQEAAKFFERKKHNTGGNNLSSNILDAETIANHIKNLKEIVDSDASKTVKIDAKRQALIYLARFYEHQAELIKSLEQEQLFRSEIKLNRARMYERHAWLNNQKMKLLEKGNEELRVLEGTPVNLDPEINDLNISAAHEELKQYAANVVGKLDGSYLKAQYRQLKGNYEAYKKEADDLRPEDNEIYENRKTQAEYKQEAKKNYNLALQFWSEYIYRTEGLKAGAPNLSENGIEGNTPPPDPYLPEILLRQAWIYRQMNLTDRAISTYYDVLTGATKQKIDNLIRFKRIELVARSQIANCFYEDAEDAEDLSEAVNLYQRLVPLKNKEPDSSRELDASQELDISQVELKLVRALFQANDLAQRERRRLERKFEQLLNRMISKEKLDRDVFEQTKKTGEFDDEEEEQFAEKQLKEQEALNKQIARAEKLKLDNKVAEIEQNRTKNWQGLSKYTEQFERRIGNIEPDLSNSGEIKYYKILADQALGREQQVEREISILIENESAPEELKAAWLATRVRVIIDVSNLMYSEAIRQQELRGRFELQFINQDNEAEEKLETKLNSTDHALPEYLEQAIEGYNYALKFDLTYRSQIMLRQQIAFCQERLNRNEDAIETYKKIISLCEMHPKDVTLALEVVQKMANLKYDNLNEQKNKSEK
;
A
#
# COMPACT_ATOMS: atom_id res chain seq x y z
N MET A 1 22.13 -12.34 -46.86
CA MET A 1 22.89 -13.03 -45.78
C MET A 1 23.95 -12.16 -45.08
N LYS A 2 24.43 -11.02 -45.64
CA LYS A 2 25.39 -10.11 -44.97
C LYS A 2 24.79 -8.89 -44.24
N LEU A 3 23.46 -8.68 -44.27
CA LEU A 3 22.81 -7.51 -43.67
C LEU A 3 22.26 -7.73 -42.24
N LYS A 4 22.23 -8.97 -41.73
CA LYS A 4 21.75 -9.30 -40.37
C LYS A 4 22.83 -9.32 -39.28
N TYR A 5 24.12 -9.28 -39.67
CA TYR A 5 25.25 -9.20 -38.72
C TYR A 5 25.59 -7.76 -38.30
N SER A 6 25.12 -6.74 -39.02
CA SER A 6 25.44 -5.33 -38.72
C SER A 6 24.67 -4.77 -37.52
N ILE A 7 23.48 -5.30 -37.21
CA ILE A 7 22.65 -4.78 -36.10
C ILE A 7 23.22 -5.14 -34.72
N ILE A 8 23.93 -6.28 -34.61
CA ILE A 8 24.60 -6.69 -33.37
C ILE A 8 25.91 -5.91 -33.14
N ILE A 9 26.53 -5.39 -34.21
CA ILE A 9 27.78 -4.59 -34.14
C ILE A 9 27.48 -3.09 -33.92
N ILE A 10 26.32 -2.60 -34.38
CA ILE A 10 25.89 -1.20 -34.14
C ILE A 10 25.52 -0.97 -32.66
N GLY A 11 24.97 -1.97 -31.96
CA GLY A 11 24.71 -1.88 -30.51
C GLY A 11 25.97 -1.83 -29.62
N LEU A 12 27.13 -2.20 -30.15
CA LEU A 12 28.42 -2.17 -29.45
C LEU A 12 29.23 -0.88 -29.71
N SER A 13 28.85 -0.07 -30.70
CA SER A 13 29.63 1.11 -31.15
C SER A 13 29.05 2.46 -30.70
N THR A 14 27.93 2.49 -29.99
CA THR A 14 27.38 3.72 -29.37
C THR A 14 27.86 3.96 -27.93
N LEU A 15 28.85 3.20 -27.46
CA LEU A 15 29.46 3.33 -26.11
C LEU A 15 30.70 4.25 -26.06
N THR A 16 30.91 5.13 -27.05
CA THR A 16 32.06 6.05 -27.07
C THR A 16 31.66 7.52 -27.22
N VAL A 17 31.48 8.21 -26.09
CA VAL A 17 31.52 9.68 -25.90
C VAL A 17 31.79 9.86 -24.38
N LEU A 18 32.87 10.45 -23.82
CA LEU A 18 33.99 11.27 -24.27
C LEU A 18 35.22 10.94 -23.39
N LYS A 19 36.35 10.61 -24.02
CA LYS A 19 37.67 10.81 -23.42
C LYS A 19 38.10 12.26 -23.69
N THR A 20 38.51 12.98 -22.66
CA THR A 20 39.37 14.16 -22.79
C THR A 20 40.68 13.85 -22.08
N GLU A 21 41.79 13.78 -22.84
CA GLU A 21 43.16 13.60 -22.33
C GLU A 21 43.94 14.93 -22.36
N GLY A 22 44.76 15.14 -21.32
CA GLY A 22 45.91 16.08 -21.23
C GLY A 22 45.75 17.16 -20.13
N ALA A 23 46.63 17.35 -19.13
CA ALA A 23 47.93 16.75 -18.80
C ALA A 23 48.35 17.12 -17.34
N ALA A 24 49.13 16.22 -16.69
CA ALA A 24 50.13 16.38 -15.59
C ALA A 24 49.73 17.10 -14.26
N SER A 25 50.11 16.71 -13.04
CA SER A 25 50.98 15.65 -12.48
C SER A 25 50.85 15.68 -10.93
N THR A 26 51.05 14.53 -10.27
CA THR A 26 51.33 14.31 -8.81
C THR A 26 50.22 14.72 -7.81
N SER A 27 49.79 13.92 -6.82
CA SER A 27 50.31 12.70 -6.18
C SER A 27 49.24 12.06 -5.28
N GLN A 28 49.41 10.75 -5.05
CA GLN A 28 48.74 9.88 -4.08
C GLN A 28 47.36 9.29 -4.45
N ASN A 29 47.47 8.07 -4.97
CA ASN A 29 46.45 7.04 -5.07
C ASN A 29 45.63 6.88 -3.77
N GLN A 30 44.35 7.24 -3.85
CA GLN A 30 43.28 6.37 -3.38
C GLN A 30 42.28 6.28 -4.53
N SER A 31 42.47 5.27 -5.39
CA SER A 31 41.43 4.85 -6.32
C SER A 31 40.24 4.39 -5.47
N PHE A 32 39.21 5.23 -5.40
CA PHE A 32 37.97 4.91 -4.70
C PHE A 32 37.35 3.70 -5.40
N ASN A 33 37.41 2.57 -4.71
CA ASN A 33 37.10 1.26 -5.24
C ASN A 33 35.58 1.08 -5.20
N TRP A 34 34.93 1.07 -6.36
CA TRP A 34 33.56 0.54 -6.49
C TRP A 34 33.46 -0.94 -6.09
N GLY A 35 34.58 -1.61 -5.80
CA GLY A 35 34.68 -3.00 -5.37
C GLY A 35 34.55 -3.29 -3.87
N THR A 36 33.98 -2.42 -3.03
CA THR A 36 33.80 -2.72 -1.58
C THR A 36 32.39 -2.53 -1.00
N LEU A 37 31.35 -2.37 -1.83
CA LEU A 37 29.96 -2.52 -1.39
C LEU A 37 29.30 -3.76 -2.04
N SER A 38 29.29 -4.87 -1.29
CA SER A 38 28.32 -5.99 -1.41
C SER A 38 28.25 -6.76 -2.73
N GLY A 39 29.38 -7.29 -3.18
CA GLY A 39 29.48 -8.21 -4.32
C GLY A 39 29.77 -9.66 -3.94
N LEU A 40 28.75 -10.40 -3.47
CA LEU A 40 28.62 -11.86 -3.67
C LEU A 40 29.57 -12.85 -2.99
N THR A 41 29.22 -13.13 -1.73
CA THR A 41 29.10 -14.51 -1.27
C THR A 41 27.84 -14.64 -0.41
N GLY A 42 26.76 -15.27 -0.90
CA GLY A 42 26.00 -16.15 -0.01
C GLY A 42 24.47 -16.09 0.11
N VAL A 43 23.73 -15.00 -0.19
CA VAL A 43 22.26 -15.03 -0.02
C VAL A 43 21.56 -15.27 -1.37
N PRO A 44 20.86 -16.41 -1.57
CA PRO A 44 20.04 -16.64 -2.76
C PRO A 44 18.97 -15.55 -2.88
N THR A 45 18.44 -15.30 -4.08
CA THR A 45 17.17 -14.56 -4.16
C THR A 45 16.06 -15.37 -3.47
N PRO A 46 14.98 -14.75 -2.92
CA PRO A 46 13.87 -15.51 -2.33
C PRO A 46 13.42 -16.64 -3.25
N LEU A 47 13.36 -16.34 -4.54
CA LEU A 47 12.93 -17.27 -5.57
C LEU A 47 13.85 -18.47 -5.79
N GLU A 48 15.18 -18.30 -5.74
CA GLU A 48 16.13 -19.40 -5.94
C GLU A 48 15.98 -20.50 -4.89
N GLU A 49 15.65 -20.15 -3.65
CA GLU A 49 15.33 -21.11 -2.58
C GLU A 49 14.00 -21.81 -2.83
N TYR A 50 13.03 -21.10 -3.42
CA TYR A 50 11.74 -21.68 -3.77
C TYR A 50 11.75 -22.47 -5.09
N GLY A 51 12.92 -22.74 -5.66
CA GLY A 51 13.10 -23.47 -6.92
C GLY A 51 12.89 -22.61 -8.17
N LEU A 52 12.77 -21.29 -8.04
CA LEU A 52 12.58 -20.33 -9.12
C LEU A 52 13.91 -19.65 -9.46
N THR A 53 14.48 -20.00 -10.60
CA THR A 53 15.92 -19.84 -10.86
C THR A 53 16.35 -18.52 -11.52
N LEU A 54 15.42 -17.74 -12.08
CA LEU A 54 15.78 -16.52 -12.80
C LEU A 54 15.65 -15.20 -11.98
N GLY A 55 15.12 -15.23 -10.75
CA GLY A 55 15.09 -14.10 -9.77
C GLY A 55 14.30 -12.83 -10.18
N ASP A 56 13.33 -12.36 -9.37
CA ASP A 56 12.67 -11.02 -9.46
C ASP A 56 11.23 -10.89 -10.04
N ILE A 57 10.48 -11.97 -10.31
CA ILE A 57 9.08 -11.83 -10.82
C ILE A 57 8.09 -11.55 -9.69
N THR A 58 8.18 -12.32 -8.60
CA THR A 58 7.30 -12.18 -7.44
C THR A 58 7.82 -11.22 -6.39
N THR A 59 9.07 -10.76 -6.54
CA THR A 59 9.68 -9.80 -5.64
C THR A 59 10.57 -8.82 -6.40
N THR A 60 10.61 -7.56 -5.99
CA THR A 60 11.49 -6.53 -6.56
C THR A 60 12.46 -6.05 -5.50
N ARG A 61 13.77 -6.09 -5.79
CA ARG A 61 14.79 -5.55 -4.87
C ARG A 61 14.59 -4.05 -4.66
N ILE A 62 14.69 -3.61 -3.40
CA ILE A 62 14.60 -2.21 -3.01
C ILE A 62 15.99 -1.57 -3.00
N PHE A 63 16.15 -0.57 -3.86
CA PHE A 63 17.33 0.30 -3.93
C PHE A 63 16.95 1.79 -3.88
N ASN A 64 15.66 2.12 -3.94
CA ASN A 64 15.12 3.45 -3.70
C ASN A 64 13.85 3.30 -2.84
N PRO A 65 13.93 3.52 -1.52
CA PRO A 65 12.78 3.27 -0.63
C PRO A 65 11.60 4.18 -0.97
N LEU A 66 11.82 5.45 -1.31
CA LEU A 66 10.75 6.41 -1.60
C LEU A 66 10.06 6.13 -2.94
N GLY A 67 10.81 5.60 -3.91
CA GLY A 67 10.30 5.31 -5.25
C GLY A 67 9.64 3.94 -5.39
N GLN A 68 9.98 2.98 -4.52
CA GLN A 68 9.56 1.58 -4.69
C GLN A 68 8.62 1.07 -3.60
N LEU A 69 8.57 1.71 -2.43
CA LEU A 69 7.74 1.30 -1.30
C LEU A 69 6.56 2.23 -1.07
N LYS A 70 5.48 1.65 -0.56
CA LYS A 70 4.27 2.33 -0.10
C LYS A 70 3.82 1.71 1.22
N HIS A 71 3.04 2.47 1.99
CA HIS A 71 2.41 1.95 3.20
C HIS A 71 1.60 0.67 2.88
N HIS A 72 1.71 -0.35 3.74
CA HIS A 72 1.18 -1.71 3.60
C HIS A 72 1.78 -2.57 2.48
N ASP A 73 2.83 -2.13 1.77
CA ASP A 73 3.53 -3.03 0.85
C ASP A 73 4.09 -4.22 1.64
N SER A 74 3.83 -5.43 1.15
CA SER A 74 4.45 -6.65 1.68
C SER A 74 5.92 -6.68 1.28
N ILE A 75 6.78 -7.02 2.22
CA ILE A 75 8.22 -7.09 2.01
C ILE A 75 8.82 -8.37 2.56
N ILE A 76 9.99 -8.73 2.04
CA ILE A 76 10.86 -9.77 2.56
C ILE A 76 12.20 -9.12 2.86
N VAL A 77 12.63 -9.21 4.11
CA VAL A 77 13.99 -8.88 4.51
C VAL A 77 14.81 -10.16 4.48
N ALA A 78 15.87 -10.18 3.69
CA ALA A 78 16.85 -11.25 3.64
C ALA A 78 18.14 -10.77 4.34
N ARG A 79 18.64 -11.57 5.28
CA ARG A 79 19.80 -11.23 6.11
C ARG A 79 20.83 -12.35 6.04
N GLN A 80 22.10 -11.98 6.02
CA GLN A 80 23.20 -12.91 6.28
C GLN A 80 23.67 -12.71 7.72
N ILE A 81 23.43 -13.71 8.56
CA ILE A 81 23.75 -13.66 9.98
C ILE A 81 24.90 -14.63 10.23
N ASN A 82 26.02 -14.11 10.73
CA ASN A 82 27.09 -14.96 11.22
C ASN A 82 26.67 -15.60 12.55
N ASP A 83 27.14 -16.80 12.83
CA ASP A 83 26.85 -17.57 14.04
C ASP A 83 27.02 -16.79 15.35
N SER A 84 27.97 -15.85 15.41
CA SER A 84 28.22 -14.98 16.56
C SER A 84 27.24 -13.83 16.75
N LYS A 85 26.30 -13.61 15.81
CA LYS A 85 25.36 -12.47 15.77
C LYS A 85 23.90 -12.86 15.98
N ILE A 86 23.62 -14.12 16.28
CA ILE A 86 22.26 -14.61 16.53
C ILE A 86 21.73 -13.98 17.81
N ILE A 87 20.55 -13.36 17.73
CA ILE A 87 19.88 -12.70 18.85
C ILE A 87 18.64 -13.47 19.31
N ASN A 88 17.97 -14.18 18.39
CA ASN A 88 16.76 -14.93 18.66
C ASN A 88 16.71 -16.17 17.78
N PRO A 89 17.23 -17.31 18.26
CA PRO A 89 17.26 -18.56 17.52
C PRO A 89 15.87 -19.05 17.09
N TRP A 90 14.82 -18.81 17.89
CA TRP A 90 13.48 -19.27 17.52
C TRP A 90 12.88 -18.46 16.38
N GLN A 91 13.34 -17.23 16.16
CA GLN A 91 12.98 -16.45 14.98
C GLN A 91 13.95 -16.72 13.82
N GLU A 92 15.25 -16.84 14.12
CA GLU A 92 16.32 -16.82 13.14
C GLU A 92 16.73 -18.19 12.59
N LEU A 93 16.44 -19.26 13.34
CA LEU A 93 16.81 -20.65 13.05
C LEU A 93 15.57 -21.54 12.93
N THR A 94 14.46 -20.99 12.44
CA THR A 94 13.22 -21.75 12.22
C THR A 94 13.41 -22.83 11.15
N PRO A 95 12.66 -23.95 11.23
CA PRO A 95 12.62 -24.94 10.16
C PRO A 95 12.36 -24.30 8.80
N GLY A 96 13.12 -24.73 7.78
CA GLY A 96 13.12 -24.15 6.45
C GLY A 96 14.15 -23.04 6.21
N THR A 97 14.79 -22.50 7.25
CA THR A 97 15.85 -21.50 7.08
C THR A 97 17.08 -22.12 6.44
N GLY A 98 17.68 -21.40 5.48
CA GLY A 98 18.91 -21.81 4.79
C GLY A 98 20.17 -21.56 5.62
N LEU A 99 21.15 -22.45 5.49
CA LEU A 99 22.46 -22.36 6.13
C LEU A 99 23.57 -22.56 5.11
N ILE A 100 24.72 -21.95 5.35
CA ILE A 100 25.99 -22.33 4.73
C ILE A 100 26.88 -22.86 5.84
N VAL A 101 27.23 -24.15 5.77
CA VAL A 101 28.11 -24.85 6.71
C VAL A 101 29.30 -25.36 5.92
N ASP A 102 30.53 -24.95 6.27
CA ASP A 102 31.74 -25.31 5.52
C ASP A 102 31.68 -24.97 4.01
N GLY A 103 31.01 -23.88 3.66
CA GLY A 103 30.79 -23.46 2.28
C GLY A 103 29.75 -24.30 1.51
N LYS A 104 29.13 -25.30 2.15
CA LYS A 104 28.06 -26.13 1.60
C LYS A 104 26.70 -25.62 2.06
N LYS A 105 25.71 -25.67 1.17
CA LYS A 105 24.35 -25.23 1.49
C LYS A 105 23.59 -26.31 2.25
N ALA A 106 22.84 -25.91 3.25
CA ALA A 106 21.99 -26.79 4.05
C ALA A 106 20.67 -26.08 4.42
N VAL A 107 19.72 -26.85 4.94
CA VAL A 107 18.41 -26.35 5.41
C VAL A 107 18.11 -26.90 6.79
N ILE A 108 17.59 -26.06 7.68
CA ILE A 108 17.14 -26.48 9.02
C ILE A 108 15.87 -27.30 8.86
N GLN A 109 15.86 -28.51 9.42
CA GLN A 109 14.71 -29.41 9.44
C GLN A 109 13.94 -29.29 10.74
N LYS A 110 14.66 -29.13 11.86
CA LYS A 110 14.07 -29.07 13.19
C LYS A 110 14.90 -28.21 14.12
N ILE A 111 14.24 -27.55 15.06
CA ILE A 111 14.82 -26.83 16.19
C ILE A 111 14.29 -27.43 17.50
N GLU A 112 15.17 -27.68 18.46
CA GLU A 112 14.83 -28.15 19.81
C GLU A 112 15.51 -27.26 20.87
N PRO A 113 14.78 -26.71 21.86
CA PRO A 113 13.31 -26.77 22.01
C PRO A 113 12.58 -25.95 20.94
N GLU A 114 11.34 -26.36 20.60
CA GLU A 114 10.53 -25.72 19.55
C GLU A 114 10.13 -24.27 19.87
N SER A 115 10.06 -23.92 21.16
CA SER A 115 9.68 -22.59 21.65
C SER A 115 10.62 -22.10 22.74
N PRO A 116 10.79 -20.78 22.92
CA PRO A 116 11.60 -20.22 23.99
C PRO A 116 10.99 -20.50 25.37
N PRO A 117 11.82 -20.80 26.39
CA PRO A 117 11.32 -20.92 27.76
C PRO A 117 10.95 -19.54 28.33
N GLU A 118 9.90 -19.49 29.17
CA GLU A 118 9.40 -18.26 29.80
C GLU A 118 10.40 -17.59 30.77
N ASN A 119 11.43 -18.31 31.21
CA ASN A 119 12.48 -17.82 32.12
C ASN A 119 13.88 -18.01 31.51
N GLU A 120 14.93 -17.59 32.22
CA GLU A 120 16.33 -17.69 31.75
C GLU A 120 16.72 -19.10 31.28
N GLY A 121 16.32 -20.15 32.02
CA GLY A 121 16.71 -21.53 31.73
C GLY A 121 18.21 -21.74 31.94
N VAL A 122 18.61 -22.38 33.05
CA VAL A 122 20.03 -22.59 33.37
C VAL A 122 20.66 -23.52 32.34
N GLY A 123 21.71 -23.04 31.64
CA GLY A 123 22.44 -23.83 30.64
C GLY A 123 21.61 -24.16 29.39
N LEU A 124 20.69 -23.27 29.01
CA LEU A 124 19.83 -23.44 27.83
C LEU A 124 20.67 -23.63 26.55
N ARG A 125 20.35 -24.71 25.83
CA ARG A 125 20.94 -25.05 24.53
C ARG A 125 19.86 -25.24 23.49
N ILE A 126 20.24 -24.95 22.26
CA ILE A 126 19.41 -25.15 21.09
C ILE A 126 20.13 -26.12 20.19
N LYS A 127 19.44 -27.20 19.85
CA LYS A 127 19.90 -28.21 18.91
C LYS A 127 19.10 -28.08 17.62
N LEU A 128 19.81 -27.99 16.50
CA LEU A 128 19.23 -27.99 15.17
C LEU A 128 19.55 -29.30 14.48
N THR A 129 18.55 -29.91 13.86
CA THR A 129 18.77 -30.95 12.85
C THR A 129 18.79 -30.28 11.48
N VAL A 130 19.88 -30.45 10.75
CA VAL A 130 20.19 -29.73 9.51
C VAL A 130 20.49 -30.72 8.40
N GLN A 131 19.94 -30.48 7.21
CA GLN A 131 20.13 -31.33 6.04
C GLN A 131 20.95 -30.59 4.97
N GLU A 132 22.14 -31.10 4.62
CA GLU A 132 22.93 -30.58 3.50
C GLU A 132 22.20 -30.83 2.17
N ILE A 133 22.19 -29.83 1.27
CA ILE A 133 21.63 -29.96 -0.09
C ILE A 133 22.54 -30.90 -0.88
N GLY A 134 22.11 -32.15 -1.04
CA GLY A 134 22.85 -33.18 -1.77
C GLY A 134 23.85 -33.97 -0.92
N GLY A 135 23.88 -33.71 0.40
CA GLY A 135 24.77 -34.36 1.36
C GLY A 135 24.03 -35.06 2.49
N THR A 136 24.69 -35.19 3.65
CA THR A 136 24.17 -35.87 4.84
C THR A 136 23.48 -34.90 5.80
N SER A 137 22.67 -35.44 6.70
CA SER A 137 22.16 -34.70 7.86
C SER A 137 23.28 -34.47 8.87
N MET A 138 23.21 -33.36 9.61
CA MET A 138 24.11 -33.01 10.71
C MET A 138 23.31 -32.34 11.84
N ASP A 139 23.85 -32.39 13.05
CA ASP A 139 23.30 -31.68 14.21
C ASP A 139 24.18 -30.46 14.53
N LEU A 140 23.58 -29.29 14.73
CA LEU A 140 24.29 -28.06 15.12
C LEU A 140 23.77 -27.57 16.48
N GLU A 141 24.67 -27.16 17.37
CA GLU A 141 24.30 -26.69 18.72
C GLU A 141 24.74 -25.24 19.00
N TRP A 142 23.84 -24.48 19.63
CA TRP A 142 24.11 -23.15 20.21
C TRP A 142 23.82 -23.14 21.71
N GLU A 143 24.62 -22.37 22.44
CA GLU A 143 24.49 -22.18 23.89
C GLU A 143 24.14 -20.72 24.22
N GLN A 144 23.22 -20.55 25.17
CA GLN A 144 22.83 -19.25 25.69
C GLN A 144 23.96 -18.64 26.54
N VAL A 145 24.29 -17.36 26.31
CA VAL A 145 25.26 -16.59 27.08
C VAL A 145 24.57 -15.35 27.67
N PRO A 146 24.31 -15.31 28.99
CA PRO A 146 23.72 -14.15 29.66
C PRO A 146 24.78 -13.09 30.02
N HIS A 147 24.45 -11.83 29.78
CA HIS A 147 25.29 -10.67 30.11
C HIS A 147 24.55 -9.73 31.05
N LYS A 148 25.12 -9.47 32.23
CA LYS A 148 24.49 -8.59 33.22
C LYS A 148 24.56 -7.13 32.77
N LEU A 149 23.43 -6.42 32.83
CA LEU A 149 23.33 -5.02 32.38
C LEU A 149 23.42 -4.02 33.52
N ASN A 150 22.78 -4.32 34.66
CA ASN A 150 22.74 -3.46 35.84
C ASN A 150 23.49 -4.08 37.04
N TRP A 151 24.62 -4.76 36.78
CA TRP A 151 25.52 -5.25 37.83
C TRP A 151 26.61 -4.22 38.15
N SER A 152 27.06 -4.19 39.39
CA SER A 152 28.17 -3.33 39.83
C SER A 152 29.50 -3.88 39.30
N GLU A 153 30.16 -3.11 38.45
CA GLU A 153 31.36 -3.54 37.74
C GLU A 153 32.44 -2.44 37.72
N GLY A 154 33.71 -2.87 37.61
CA GLY A 154 34.84 -1.96 37.41
C GLY A 154 34.76 -1.23 36.05
N LYS A 155 35.58 -0.19 35.88
CA LYS A 155 35.54 0.71 34.69
C LYS A 155 35.57 -0.04 33.35
N GLU A 156 36.49 -1.00 33.19
CA GLU A 156 36.67 -1.72 31.92
C GLU A 156 35.49 -2.66 31.59
N ASP A 157 34.94 -3.34 32.60
CA ASP A 157 33.80 -4.25 32.44
C ASP A 157 32.50 -3.46 32.19
N ARG A 158 32.39 -2.26 32.76
CA ARG A 158 31.31 -1.32 32.49
C ARG A 158 31.27 -0.85 31.06
N GLU A 159 32.41 -0.43 30.52
CA GLU A 159 32.51 -0.04 29.11
C GLU A 159 32.11 -1.21 28.21
N LYS A 160 32.51 -2.45 28.53
CA LYS A 160 32.06 -3.66 27.82
C LYS A 160 30.55 -3.89 27.93
N ALA A 161 29.94 -3.68 29.10
CA ALA A 161 28.49 -3.82 29.30
C ALA A 161 27.66 -2.75 28.56
N VAL A 162 28.19 -1.52 28.46
CA VAL A 162 27.59 -0.45 27.64
C VAL A 162 27.69 -0.78 26.15
N ASN A 163 28.85 -1.22 25.68
CA ASN A 163 29.06 -1.60 24.28
C ASN A 163 28.18 -2.78 23.85
N LYS A 164 27.92 -3.76 24.74
CA LYS A 164 27.05 -4.91 24.44
C LYS A 164 25.62 -4.51 24.04
N ILE A 165 25.04 -3.48 24.67
CA ILE A 165 23.72 -2.96 24.29
C ILE A 165 23.78 -2.31 22.92
N GLN A 166 24.81 -1.51 22.65
CA GLN A 166 25.00 -0.92 21.33
C GLN A 166 25.11 -2.02 20.26
N GLU A 167 25.88 -3.08 20.50
CA GLU A 167 26.15 -4.15 19.52
C GLU A 167 24.99 -5.15 19.31
N ASN A 168 24.23 -5.47 20.37
CA ASN A 168 23.33 -6.63 20.39
C ASN A 168 21.87 -6.34 20.76
N LEU A 169 21.52 -5.12 21.22
CA LEU A 169 20.11 -4.78 21.47
C LEU A 169 19.39 -4.45 20.15
N ARG A 170 18.58 -5.38 19.69
CA ARG A 170 17.87 -5.35 18.42
C ARG A 170 16.40 -5.74 18.63
N VAL A 171 15.56 -5.48 17.62
CA VAL A 171 14.20 -6.02 17.60
C VAL A 171 14.29 -7.54 17.52
N GLY A 172 13.54 -8.23 18.38
CA GLY A 172 13.61 -9.69 18.55
C GLY A 172 14.61 -10.16 19.63
N THR A 173 15.52 -9.31 20.13
CA THR A 173 16.49 -9.73 21.16
C THR A 173 15.80 -10.15 22.46
N HIS A 174 16.29 -11.25 23.06
CA HIS A 174 15.83 -11.71 24.37
C HIS A 174 16.56 -10.97 25.51
N LEU A 175 15.80 -10.53 26.50
CA LEU A 175 16.32 -10.04 27.79
C LEU A 175 15.70 -10.86 28.92
N ILE A 176 16.39 -10.90 30.06
CA ILE A 176 15.84 -11.37 31.32
C ILE A 176 15.62 -10.16 32.22
N LEU A 177 14.37 -9.88 32.59
CA LEU A 177 13.99 -8.85 33.55
C LEU A 177 13.36 -9.52 34.77
N ASN A 178 13.93 -9.32 35.95
CA ASN A 178 13.46 -9.91 37.21
C ASN A 178 13.28 -11.45 37.15
N GLY A 179 14.10 -12.14 36.34
CA GLY A 179 14.06 -13.59 36.14
C GLY A 179 13.12 -14.07 35.03
N GLU A 180 12.31 -13.16 34.48
CA GLU A 180 11.37 -13.42 33.39
C GLU A 180 11.99 -13.11 32.03
N ARG A 181 11.69 -13.92 31.02
CA ARG A 181 12.14 -13.69 29.65
C ARG A 181 11.19 -12.76 28.93
N ILE A 182 11.76 -11.69 28.39
CA ILE A 182 11.07 -10.73 27.54
C ILE A 182 11.75 -10.66 26.17
N VAL A 183 11.03 -10.13 25.18
CA VAL A 183 11.52 -9.97 23.81
C VAL A 183 11.26 -8.54 23.35
N ILE A 184 12.30 -7.88 22.82
CA ILE A 184 12.21 -6.50 22.33
C ILE A 184 11.35 -6.43 21.06
N THR A 185 10.38 -5.52 21.04
CA THR A 185 9.45 -5.29 19.92
C THR A 185 9.72 -3.99 19.18
N LYS A 186 10.34 -3.01 19.84
CA LYS A 186 10.78 -1.73 19.26
C LYS A 186 11.97 -1.20 20.04
N ARG A 187 12.86 -0.44 19.41
CA ARG A 187 14.00 0.19 20.10
C ARG A 187 14.33 1.58 19.57
N LYS A 188 14.94 2.39 20.42
CA LYS A 188 15.55 3.68 20.11
C LYS A 188 16.82 3.82 20.94
N ILE A 189 17.95 4.09 20.30
CA ILE A 189 19.24 4.36 20.97
C ILE A 189 19.67 5.75 20.56
N ASN A 190 19.98 6.61 21.54
CA ASN A 190 20.46 7.96 21.29
C ASN A 190 21.91 8.06 21.76
N ASP A 191 22.80 8.37 20.81
CA ASP A 191 24.15 8.83 21.10
C ASP A 191 24.07 10.33 21.37
N GLY A 192 24.40 10.78 22.58
CA GLY A 192 24.44 12.21 22.90
C GLY A 192 25.31 13.04 21.93
N PRO A 193 25.13 14.37 21.87
CA PRO A 193 25.77 15.24 20.88
C PRO A 193 27.30 15.11 20.87
N LEU A 194 27.87 15.01 19.66
CA LEU A 194 29.30 14.78 19.36
C LEU A 194 30.28 15.86 19.90
N ASN A 195 29.80 16.96 20.47
CA ASN A 195 30.59 18.15 20.80
C ASN A 195 31.10 18.23 22.25
N LEU A 196 30.95 17.18 23.07
CA LEU A 196 31.50 17.18 24.43
C LEU A 196 32.61 16.12 24.55
N THR A 197 33.85 16.59 24.60
CA THR A 197 34.99 15.80 25.06
C THR A 197 34.76 15.34 26.49
N ALA A 198 34.85 14.02 26.70
CA ALA A 198 34.67 13.24 27.94
C ALA A 198 33.20 12.87 28.30
N ASN A 199 32.90 11.58 28.07
CA ASN A 199 31.70 10.83 28.48
C ASN A 199 30.39 11.14 27.72
N LYS A 200 30.24 10.52 26.53
CA LYS A 200 28.92 10.38 25.88
C LYS A 200 27.98 9.62 26.82
N ILE A 201 26.94 10.28 27.34
CA ILE A 201 25.85 9.59 28.02
C ILE A 201 24.99 8.93 26.93
N LEU A 202 25.00 7.60 26.92
CA LEU A 202 24.16 6.79 26.04
C LEU A 202 22.81 6.57 26.71
N THR A 203 21.73 6.82 25.98
CA THR A 203 20.39 6.47 26.42
C THR A 203 19.73 5.53 25.43
N PHE A 204 18.91 4.62 25.94
CA PHE A 204 18.05 3.80 25.10
C PHE A 204 16.64 3.71 25.68
N GLU A 205 15.70 3.45 24.79
CA GLU A 205 14.32 3.12 25.08
C GLU A 205 13.94 1.93 24.22
N ALA A 206 13.34 0.89 24.83
CA ALA A 206 12.98 -0.32 24.12
C ALA A 206 11.62 -0.84 24.62
N ASP A 207 10.67 -0.96 23.70
CA ASP A 207 9.42 -1.64 23.99
C ASP A 207 9.65 -3.14 23.94
N TYR A 208 8.98 -3.87 24.82
CA TYR A 208 9.09 -5.32 24.90
C TYR A 208 7.72 -5.96 25.13
N HIS A 209 7.64 -7.25 24.82
CA HIS A 209 6.57 -8.11 25.33
C HIS A 209 7.16 -9.19 26.23
N SER A 210 6.40 -9.56 27.25
CA SER A 210 6.72 -10.70 28.10
C SER A 210 6.22 -12.01 27.49
N LEU A 211 6.93 -13.11 27.75
CA LEU A 211 6.44 -14.46 27.45
C LEU A 211 5.42 -14.98 28.48
N LYS A 212 5.30 -14.34 29.65
CA LYS A 212 4.43 -14.73 30.76
C LYS A 212 3.30 -13.74 31.06
N GLY A 213 3.44 -12.49 30.62
CA GLY A 213 2.52 -11.40 30.91
C GLY A 213 2.44 -10.35 29.80
N ASP A 214 2.02 -9.14 30.16
CA ASP A 214 1.85 -8.03 29.23
C ASP A 214 3.20 -7.39 28.82
N GLY A 215 3.15 -6.44 27.90
CA GLY A 215 4.34 -5.68 27.47
C GLY A 215 4.70 -4.52 28.39
N GLY A 216 5.76 -3.80 28.00
CA GLY A 216 6.24 -2.62 28.70
C GLY A 216 7.32 -1.88 27.91
N THR A 217 7.83 -0.81 28.49
CA THR A 217 8.95 -0.03 27.93
C THR A 217 10.11 -0.01 28.92
N LEU A 218 11.27 -0.47 28.48
CA LEU A 218 12.52 -0.43 29.23
C LEU A 218 13.34 0.78 28.80
N LYS A 219 13.67 1.66 29.73
CA LYS A 219 14.53 2.83 29.52
C LYS A 219 15.87 2.62 30.22
N GLY A 220 16.96 3.02 29.58
CA GLY A 220 18.30 2.89 30.14
C GLY A 220 19.16 4.12 29.93
N GLU A 221 19.90 4.50 30.97
CA GLU A 221 20.94 5.53 30.93
C GLU A 221 22.29 4.92 31.34
N ALA A 222 23.30 5.07 30.49
CA ALA A 222 24.65 4.59 30.77
C ALA A 222 25.29 5.44 31.88
N ASN A 223 26.00 4.78 32.78
CA ASN A 223 26.63 5.44 33.92
C ASN A 223 28.12 5.74 33.67
N PRO A 224 28.54 7.00 33.55
CA PRO A 224 29.91 7.35 33.18
C PRO A 224 30.90 7.40 34.37
N THR A 225 30.50 6.97 35.57
CA THR A 225 31.33 7.10 36.78
C THR A 225 32.53 6.14 36.79
N GLU A 226 33.54 6.42 37.63
CA GLU A 226 34.68 5.51 37.85
C GLU A 226 34.52 4.63 39.11
N ASN A 227 33.38 4.75 39.81
CA ASN A 227 33.12 4.05 41.07
C ASN A 227 32.74 2.59 40.84
N ILE A 228 33.53 1.63 41.32
CA ILE A 228 33.35 0.18 41.15
C ILE A 228 32.01 -0.38 41.65
N ASN A 229 31.29 0.36 42.51
CA ASN A 229 30.01 -0.06 43.05
C ASN A 229 28.81 0.35 42.19
N ASP A 230 29.04 1.16 41.16
CA ASP A 230 28.00 1.67 40.29
C ASP A 230 27.71 0.68 39.15
N ALA A 231 26.42 0.52 38.83
CA ALA A 231 25.98 -0.29 37.71
C ALA A 231 26.28 0.38 36.36
N ALA A 232 26.49 -0.43 35.32
CA ALA A 232 26.73 0.06 33.96
C ALA A 232 25.54 0.82 33.37
N TRP A 233 24.34 0.29 33.60
CA TRP A 233 23.09 0.91 33.17
C TRP A 233 22.20 1.19 34.37
N LYS A 234 21.67 2.41 34.45
CA LYS A 234 20.51 2.74 35.26
C LYS A 234 19.28 2.41 34.42
N LEU A 235 18.50 1.44 34.87
CA LEU A 235 17.35 0.94 34.11
C LEU A 235 16.05 1.28 34.82
N ILE A 236 15.07 1.72 34.03
CA ILE A 236 13.71 2.00 34.45
C ILE A 236 12.80 1.12 33.61
N ASP A 237 11.98 0.32 34.27
CA ASP A 237 10.95 -0.50 33.63
C ASP A 237 9.59 0.18 33.78
N ALA A 238 8.86 0.31 32.68
CA ALA A 238 7.53 0.90 32.62
C ALA A 238 6.55 -0.11 32.00
N PRO A 239 6.04 -1.08 32.79
CA PRO A 239 5.09 -2.06 32.30
C PRO A 239 3.74 -1.41 31.97
N ILE A 240 3.02 -1.98 30.99
CA ILE A 240 1.68 -1.50 30.62
C ILE A 240 0.75 -1.56 31.84
N ASN A 241 -0.02 -0.48 32.07
CA ASN A 241 -0.97 -0.34 33.19
C ASN A 241 -0.35 -0.40 34.60
N LEU A 242 0.97 -0.25 34.73
CA LEU A 242 1.68 -0.21 36.01
C LEU A 242 2.57 1.05 36.10
N PRO A 243 2.90 1.55 37.30
CA PRO A 243 3.82 2.67 37.46
C PRO A 243 5.25 2.31 37.03
N GLU A 244 6.04 3.32 36.62
CA GLU A 244 7.46 3.13 36.32
C GLU A 244 8.25 2.70 37.57
N ILE A 245 9.17 1.74 37.40
CA ILE A 245 9.96 1.12 38.48
C ILE A 245 11.45 1.25 38.13
N ASN A 246 12.24 1.83 39.05
CA ASN A 246 13.69 1.76 38.98
C ASN A 246 14.15 0.33 39.27
N LEU A 247 14.83 -0.31 38.31
CA LEU A 247 15.26 -1.70 38.45
C LEU A 247 16.45 -1.80 39.44
N PRO A 248 16.35 -2.64 40.49
CA PRO A 248 17.47 -2.91 41.39
C PRO A 248 18.67 -3.51 40.65
N ASN A 249 19.88 -3.37 41.18
CA ASN A 249 21.06 -4.00 40.58
C ASN A 249 20.88 -5.54 40.44
N ASN A 250 21.48 -6.13 39.41
CA ASN A 250 21.45 -7.56 39.09
C ASN A 250 20.08 -8.13 38.66
N THR A 251 19.19 -7.30 38.13
CA THR A 251 17.84 -7.74 37.73
C THR A 251 17.63 -7.80 36.22
N ALA A 252 18.56 -7.23 35.45
CA ALA A 252 18.47 -7.19 33.99
C ALA A 252 19.68 -7.87 33.33
N GLN A 253 19.41 -8.77 32.39
CA GLN A 253 20.44 -9.46 31.61
C GLN A 253 20.08 -9.45 30.12
N LEU A 254 21.09 -9.19 29.29
CA LEU A 254 21.05 -9.34 27.83
C LEU A 254 21.45 -10.75 27.44
N ILE A 255 20.65 -11.39 26.61
CA ILE A 255 20.93 -12.74 26.12
C ILE A 255 21.59 -12.66 24.74
N THR A 256 22.68 -13.41 24.58
CA THR A 256 23.34 -13.68 23.28
C THR A 256 23.54 -15.17 23.11
N TRP A 257 23.92 -15.61 21.91
CA TRP A 257 24.07 -17.02 21.56
C TRP A 257 25.46 -17.28 21.00
N LYS A 258 26.04 -18.42 21.39
CA LYS A 258 27.36 -18.84 20.92
C LYS A 258 27.27 -20.22 20.29
N PHE A 259 27.83 -20.38 19.10
CA PHE A 259 27.99 -21.70 18.47
C PHE A 259 28.86 -22.60 19.34
N ARG A 260 28.42 -23.84 19.53
CA ARG A 260 29.04 -24.80 20.45
C ARG A 260 29.76 -25.90 19.72
N SER A 261 29.05 -26.63 18.86
CA SER A 261 29.57 -27.86 18.24
C SER A 261 28.69 -28.32 17.08
N ARG A 262 29.31 -29.04 16.15
CA ARG A 262 28.63 -29.88 15.18
C ARG A 262 28.67 -31.35 15.62
N ASP A 263 27.58 -32.08 15.42
CA ASP A 263 27.45 -33.52 15.68
C ASP A 263 27.87 -33.96 17.11
N ASN A 264 27.73 -33.04 18.08
CA ASN A 264 28.20 -33.16 19.47
C ASN A 264 29.73 -33.26 19.65
N ASP A 265 30.51 -32.88 18.65
CA ASP A 265 31.97 -32.76 18.73
C ASP A 265 32.36 -31.30 19.06
N PRO A 266 32.83 -31.01 20.29
CA PRO A 266 33.21 -29.66 20.71
C PRO A 266 34.42 -29.08 19.94
N ASP A 267 35.22 -29.93 19.30
CA ASP A 267 36.37 -29.50 18.51
C ASP A 267 35.97 -29.18 17.05
N ASP A 268 34.77 -29.60 16.62
CA ASP A 268 34.21 -29.31 15.30
C ASP A 268 33.33 -28.04 15.33
N THR A 269 33.98 -26.91 15.05
CA THR A 269 33.34 -25.58 14.97
C THR A 269 33.45 -24.98 13.56
N PRO A 270 32.71 -25.53 12.59
CA PRO A 270 32.77 -25.03 11.22
C PRO A 270 32.21 -23.61 11.15
N PRO A 271 32.68 -22.76 10.22
CA PRO A 271 32.04 -21.48 9.97
C PRO A 271 30.60 -21.73 9.50
N VAL A 272 29.64 -21.21 10.27
CA VAL A 272 28.21 -21.26 9.96
C VAL A 272 27.71 -19.87 9.61
N THR A 273 27.09 -19.75 8.45
CA THR A 273 26.37 -18.55 8.02
C THR A 273 24.90 -18.87 7.86
N ILE A 274 24.04 -18.07 8.47
CA ILE A 274 22.59 -18.20 8.42
C ILE A 274 22.03 -17.28 7.35
N LEU A 275 21.14 -17.82 6.53
CA LEU A 275 20.42 -17.12 5.48
C LEU A 275 19.00 -16.87 5.98
N HIS A 276 18.86 -15.89 6.87
CA HIS A 276 17.59 -15.59 7.52
C HIS A 276 16.69 -14.75 6.62
N ARG A 277 15.38 -15.04 6.61
CA ARG A 277 14.38 -14.20 5.97
C ARG A 277 13.21 -13.92 6.89
N ALA A 278 12.73 -12.68 6.88
CA ALA A 278 11.50 -12.30 7.54
C ALA A 278 10.54 -11.63 6.57
N LYS A 279 9.29 -12.07 6.57
CA LYS A 279 8.19 -11.39 5.87
C LYS A 279 7.64 -10.30 6.79
N GLY A 280 7.55 -9.09 6.26
CA GLY A 280 6.98 -7.95 6.95
C GLY A 280 6.04 -7.15 6.05
N VAL A 281 5.51 -6.07 6.59
CA VAL A 281 4.78 -5.05 5.84
C VAL A 281 5.35 -3.68 6.17
N VAL A 282 5.36 -2.77 5.19
CA VAL A 282 5.71 -1.38 5.45
C VAL A 282 4.62 -0.76 6.33
N SER A 283 4.99 -0.28 7.51
CA SER A 283 4.09 0.45 8.39
C SER A 283 4.19 1.96 8.20
N ASP A 284 5.37 2.50 7.91
CA ASP A 284 5.53 3.94 7.68
C ASP A 284 6.79 4.27 6.86
N ILE A 285 6.80 5.45 6.23
CA ILE A 285 7.93 5.98 5.46
C ILE A 285 8.10 7.47 5.77
N ASP A 286 9.17 7.82 6.45
CA ASP A 286 9.52 9.19 6.82
C ASP A 286 10.65 9.74 5.95
N LEU A 287 10.51 11.00 5.51
CA LEU A 287 11.58 11.77 4.91
C LEU A 287 12.09 12.78 5.94
N LEU A 288 13.25 12.49 6.56
CA LEU A 288 13.83 13.35 7.60
C LEU A 288 14.43 14.63 7.02
N ASP A 289 15.10 14.50 5.88
CA ASP A 289 15.68 15.61 5.12
C ASP A 289 15.70 15.24 3.62
N ASP A 290 16.23 16.12 2.76
CA ASP A 290 16.26 15.89 1.31
C ASP A 290 16.99 14.59 0.89
N LYS A 291 17.85 14.05 1.75
CA LYS A 291 18.75 12.92 1.48
C LYS A 291 18.60 11.76 2.46
N THR A 292 17.79 11.86 3.51
CA THR A 292 17.67 10.82 4.54
C THR A 292 16.23 10.38 4.70
N ALA A 293 15.97 9.08 4.54
CA ALA A 293 14.65 8.48 4.67
C ALA A 293 14.68 7.35 5.71
N ASN A 294 13.66 7.26 6.54
CA ASN A 294 13.43 6.12 7.43
C ASN A 294 12.23 5.32 6.93
N VAL A 295 12.33 4.00 6.96
CA VAL A 295 11.20 3.11 6.70
C VAL A 295 10.99 2.25 7.93
N HIS A 296 9.74 2.20 8.36
CA HIS A 296 9.29 1.34 9.45
C HIS A 296 8.64 0.09 8.86
N PHE A 297 9.11 -1.08 9.29
CA PHE A 297 8.58 -2.38 8.89
C PHE A 297 7.96 -3.08 10.08
N LEU A 298 6.75 -3.58 9.89
CA LEU A 298 6.04 -4.40 10.85
C LEU A 298 6.19 -5.88 10.48
N PHE A 299 6.80 -6.65 11.37
CA PHE A 299 6.91 -8.10 11.29
C PHE A 299 5.92 -8.75 12.25
N LYS A 300 5.40 -9.93 11.89
CA LYS A 300 4.56 -10.74 12.79
C LYS A 300 5.25 -12.07 13.05
N TYR A 301 5.38 -12.45 14.32
CA TYR A 301 5.94 -13.73 14.74
C TYR A 301 5.16 -14.26 15.94
N ASN A 302 4.66 -15.51 15.85
CA ASN A 302 3.79 -16.12 16.86
C ASN A 302 2.67 -15.20 17.34
N GLY A 303 2.00 -14.52 16.41
CA GLY A 303 0.89 -13.62 16.72
C GLY A 303 1.27 -12.21 17.23
N LYS A 304 2.51 -12.04 17.70
CA LYS A 304 3.03 -10.75 18.17
C LYS A 304 3.61 -9.92 17.02
N SER A 305 3.48 -8.60 17.13
CA SER A 305 3.96 -7.66 16.13
C SER A 305 5.23 -6.94 16.60
N PHE A 306 6.17 -6.76 15.68
CA PHE A 306 7.50 -6.19 15.93
C PHE A 306 7.76 -5.09 14.90
N THR A 307 8.21 -3.91 15.33
CA THR A 307 8.47 -2.80 14.41
C THR A 307 9.97 -2.53 14.32
N GLU A 308 10.54 -2.74 13.14
CA GLU A 308 11.93 -2.43 12.83
C GLU A 308 12.01 -1.15 12.01
N GLN A 309 12.96 -0.26 12.35
CA GLN A 309 13.25 0.93 11.56
C GLN A 309 14.57 0.73 10.83
N LEU A 310 14.56 0.98 9.52
CA LEU A 310 15.75 1.02 8.69
C LEU A 310 15.88 2.41 8.05
N SER A 311 17.12 2.88 7.90
CA SER A 311 17.40 4.24 7.42
C SER A 311 18.18 4.18 6.11
N TRP A 312 17.86 5.03 5.15
CA TRP A 312 18.61 5.20 3.91
C TRP A 312 19.13 6.62 3.80
N LYS A 313 20.32 6.75 3.22
CA LYS A 313 20.92 8.01 2.85
C LYS A 313 21.24 8.04 1.37
N GLN A 314 20.87 9.13 0.73
CA GLN A 314 21.16 9.38 -0.66
C GLN A 314 22.59 9.92 -0.79
N GLU A 315 23.48 9.15 -1.41
CA GLU A 315 24.82 9.62 -1.75
C GLU A 315 24.79 10.39 -3.09
N GLN A 316 25.49 11.52 -3.16
CA GLN A 316 25.69 12.22 -4.43
C GLN A 316 26.82 11.53 -5.18
N ALA A 317 26.57 11.16 -6.44
CA ALA A 317 27.65 10.70 -7.30
C ALA A 317 28.69 11.81 -7.50
N LEU A 318 29.96 11.40 -7.52
CA LEU A 318 31.15 12.26 -7.63
C LEU A 318 31.21 13.08 -8.95
N ASP A 319 30.32 12.85 -9.90
CA ASP A 319 30.37 13.36 -11.27
C ASP A 319 29.32 14.44 -11.61
N GLY A 320 28.54 14.91 -10.64
CA GLY A 320 27.71 16.12 -10.78
C GLY A 320 26.58 16.05 -11.82
N LYS A 321 26.33 14.88 -12.42
CA LYS A 321 25.18 14.64 -13.30
C LYS A 321 23.97 14.26 -12.44
N LYS A 322 22.82 14.89 -12.70
CA LYS A 322 21.54 14.69 -11.98
C LYS A 322 20.97 13.26 -11.97
N GLN A 323 21.67 12.26 -12.52
CA GLN A 323 21.13 10.92 -12.81
C GLN A 323 21.64 9.78 -11.91
N SER A 324 22.48 10.06 -10.91
CA SER A 324 23.17 8.99 -10.16
C SER A 324 23.17 9.18 -8.63
N SER A 325 22.17 9.87 -8.07
CA SER A 325 21.98 9.88 -6.62
C SER A 325 21.36 8.56 -6.15
N GLN A 326 22.19 7.63 -5.68
CA GLN A 326 21.77 6.31 -5.22
C GLN A 326 21.45 6.35 -3.73
N TRP A 327 20.32 5.75 -3.35
CA TRP A 327 20.00 5.53 -1.95
C TRP A 327 20.79 4.34 -1.43
N GLN A 328 21.51 4.56 -0.34
CA GLN A 328 22.24 3.51 0.36
C GLN A 328 21.60 3.31 1.72
N LEU A 329 21.36 2.05 2.07
CA LEU A 329 20.89 1.71 3.40
C LEU A 329 22.00 2.02 4.40
N THR A 330 21.70 2.91 5.34
CA THR A 330 22.61 3.35 6.41
C THR A 330 22.30 2.60 7.70
N SER A 331 23.37 2.16 8.37
CA SER A 331 23.36 1.44 9.65
C SER A 331 22.51 0.16 9.67
N THR A 332 23.13 -0.97 9.31
CA THR A 332 22.64 -2.28 9.71
C THR A 332 23.67 -2.95 10.60
N PHE A 333 23.21 -3.56 11.69
CA PHE A 333 24.04 -4.38 12.59
C PHE A 333 24.52 -5.68 11.92
N ASP A 334 23.81 -6.07 10.87
CA ASP A 334 24.07 -7.25 10.08
C ASP A 334 25.07 -6.96 8.95
N ASP A 335 25.91 -7.95 8.67
CA ASP A 335 26.98 -7.85 7.67
C ASP A 335 26.41 -7.71 6.26
N PHE A 336 25.18 -8.19 6.05
CA PHE A 336 24.45 -8.04 4.80
C PHE A 336 22.94 -8.11 5.04
N ILE A 337 22.22 -7.18 4.41
CA ILE A 337 20.76 -7.13 4.37
C ILE A 337 20.31 -6.74 2.97
N GLU A 338 19.28 -7.43 2.48
CA GLU A 338 18.55 -7.06 1.29
C GLU A 338 17.07 -7.00 1.59
N ILE A 339 16.41 -5.99 1.01
CA ILE A 339 14.97 -5.81 1.17
C ILE A 339 14.35 -5.97 -0.21
N HIS A 340 13.32 -6.78 -0.24
CA HIS A 340 12.59 -7.14 -1.44
C HIS A 340 11.12 -6.79 -1.22
N ARG A 341 10.52 -5.98 -2.09
CA ARG A 341 9.08 -5.81 -2.12
C ARG A 341 8.43 -7.01 -2.78
N VAL A 342 7.36 -7.54 -2.20
CA VAL A 342 6.59 -8.64 -2.77
C VAL A 342 5.62 -8.08 -3.82
N ASN A 343 5.79 -8.51 -5.07
CA ASN A 343 4.95 -8.13 -6.22
C ASN A 343 3.62 -8.91 -6.25
N ASP A 344 3.54 -10.06 -5.57
CA ASP A 344 2.31 -10.84 -5.41
C ASP A 344 2.05 -11.22 -3.95
N SER A 345 1.22 -10.42 -3.27
CA SER A 345 0.88 -10.65 -1.86
C SER A 345 0.06 -11.92 -1.62
N ASN A 346 -0.49 -12.55 -2.66
CA ASN A 346 -1.26 -13.79 -2.55
C ASN A 346 -0.37 -15.01 -2.29
N ILE A 347 0.95 -14.90 -2.42
CA ILE A 347 1.87 -16.01 -2.24
C ILE A 347 2.61 -15.85 -0.91
N GLN A 348 2.60 -16.90 -0.06
CA GLN A 348 3.33 -16.91 1.20
C GLN A 348 4.76 -17.45 1.05
N PHE A 349 4.98 -18.36 0.10
CA PHE A 349 6.23 -19.11 -0.04
C PHE A 349 6.69 -19.69 1.31
N SER A 350 5.84 -20.49 1.95
CA SER A 350 6.26 -21.21 3.16
C SER A 350 7.31 -22.28 2.77
N ILE A 351 8.28 -22.50 3.67
CA ILE A 351 9.38 -23.50 3.72
C ILE A 351 9.63 -24.32 2.44
N THR A 352 10.89 -24.45 2.01
CA THR A 352 11.31 -25.42 0.98
C THR A 352 10.83 -26.83 1.35
N PRO A 353 9.81 -27.41 0.68
CA PRO A 353 9.30 -28.73 1.04
C PRO A 353 10.39 -29.78 0.78
N ASP A 354 10.39 -30.88 1.54
CA ASP A 354 11.40 -31.96 1.41
C ASP A 354 11.57 -32.46 -0.01
N SER A 355 10.46 -32.49 -0.75
CA SER A 355 10.42 -32.90 -2.14
C SER A 355 11.04 -31.88 -3.11
N LEU A 356 11.10 -30.59 -2.76
CA LEU A 356 11.92 -29.60 -3.48
C LEU A 356 13.40 -29.73 -3.10
N ILE A 357 13.71 -30.08 -1.85
CA ILE A 357 15.08 -30.44 -1.45
C ILE A 357 15.54 -31.62 -2.32
N GLU A 358 14.77 -32.69 -2.44
CA GLU A 358 15.06 -33.85 -3.31
C GLU A 358 15.21 -33.47 -4.78
N ALA A 359 14.29 -32.69 -5.35
CA ALA A 359 14.39 -32.24 -6.75
C ALA A 359 15.63 -31.36 -6.99
N ASN A 360 15.98 -30.51 -6.04
CA ASN A 360 17.22 -29.73 -6.07
C ASN A 360 18.46 -30.63 -5.96
N GLN A 361 18.39 -31.75 -5.22
CA GLN A 361 19.47 -32.74 -5.18
C GLN A 361 19.68 -33.41 -6.54
N GLU A 362 18.60 -33.81 -7.22
CA GLU A 362 18.67 -34.40 -8.57
C GLU A 362 19.20 -33.39 -9.59
N ALA A 363 18.71 -32.14 -9.54
CA ALA A 363 19.18 -31.06 -10.37
C ALA A 363 20.66 -30.73 -10.09
N ALA A 364 21.07 -30.62 -8.83
CA ALA A 364 22.47 -30.38 -8.45
C ALA A 364 23.38 -31.50 -8.96
N LYS A 365 23.00 -32.77 -8.79
CA LYS A 365 23.71 -33.92 -9.35
C LYS A 365 23.78 -33.85 -10.88
N PHE A 366 22.72 -33.39 -11.55
CA PHE A 366 22.71 -33.17 -13.00
C PHE A 366 23.66 -32.03 -13.42
N PHE A 367 23.66 -30.91 -12.70
CA PHE A 367 24.52 -29.76 -12.99
C PHE A 367 25.99 -30.02 -12.66
N GLU A 368 26.31 -30.75 -11.59
CA GLU A 368 27.67 -31.19 -11.27
C GLU A 368 28.23 -32.09 -12.39
N ARG A 369 27.43 -33.04 -12.89
CA ARG A 369 27.80 -33.88 -14.05
C ARG A 369 28.10 -33.04 -15.30
N LYS A 370 27.41 -31.91 -15.50
CA LYS A 370 27.71 -30.96 -16.58
C LYS A 370 28.92 -30.06 -16.27
N LYS A 371 29.11 -29.63 -15.02
CA LYS A 371 30.19 -28.74 -14.57
C LYS A 371 31.57 -29.38 -14.72
N HIS A 372 31.65 -30.71 -14.54
CA HIS A 372 32.85 -31.50 -14.86
C HIS A 372 33.28 -31.42 -16.33
N ASN A 373 32.38 -31.08 -17.26
CA ASN A 373 32.66 -30.97 -18.70
C ASN A 373 32.97 -29.54 -19.18
N THR A 374 32.88 -28.52 -18.31
CA THR A 374 32.96 -27.09 -18.71
C THR A 374 34.16 -26.32 -18.15
N GLY A 375 35.00 -26.92 -17.30
CA GLY A 375 36.04 -26.16 -16.59
C GLY A 375 35.43 -25.23 -15.53
N GLY A 376 36.12 -25.09 -14.40
CA GLY A 376 35.63 -24.44 -13.19
C GLY A 376 35.49 -22.91 -13.24
N ASN A 377 34.77 -22.36 -14.22
CA ASN A 377 34.44 -20.94 -14.21
C ASN A 377 33.21 -20.70 -13.32
N ASN A 378 33.45 -20.17 -12.12
CA ASN A 378 32.42 -19.64 -11.23
C ASN A 378 31.75 -18.42 -11.88
N LEU A 379 30.56 -18.63 -12.45
CA LEU A 379 29.73 -17.61 -13.11
C LEU A 379 28.64 -17.04 -12.17
N SER A 380 28.76 -17.21 -10.85
CA SER A 380 27.80 -16.65 -9.90
C SER A 380 28.28 -15.27 -9.40
N SER A 381 27.89 -14.21 -10.11
CA SER A 381 28.02 -12.83 -9.63
C SER A 381 26.74 -12.04 -9.97
N ASN A 382 26.05 -11.56 -8.94
CA ASN A 382 24.82 -10.75 -8.90
C ASN A 382 25.08 -9.23 -8.92
N ILE A 383 26.15 -8.73 -9.55
CA ILE A 383 26.30 -7.27 -9.73
C ILE A 383 25.82 -6.93 -11.14
N LEU A 384 24.64 -6.29 -11.23
CA LEU A 384 24.02 -5.81 -12.47
C LEU A 384 24.54 -4.41 -12.86
N ASP A 385 25.80 -4.07 -12.53
CA ASP A 385 26.43 -2.85 -13.03
C ASP A 385 26.98 -3.06 -14.44
N ALA A 386 27.08 -1.97 -15.21
CA ALA A 386 27.47 -2.04 -16.62
C ALA A 386 28.88 -2.61 -16.83
N GLU A 387 29.79 -2.38 -15.87
CA GLU A 387 31.18 -2.84 -15.94
C GLU A 387 31.29 -4.35 -15.69
N THR A 388 30.59 -4.86 -14.68
CA THR A 388 30.50 -6.29 -14.37
C THR A 388 29.83 -7.05 -15.50
N ILE A 389 28.76 -6.50 -16.09
CA ILE A 389 28.10 -7.11 -17.26
C ILE A 389 29.03 -7.11 -18.46
N ALA A 390 29.77 -6.02 -18.72
CA ALA A 390 30.75 -5.99 -19.81
C ALA A 390 31.84 -7.05 -19.62
N ASN A 391 32.34 -7.21 -18.39
CA ASN A 391 33.32 -8.23 -18.04
C ASN A 391 32.74 -9.65 -18.19
N HIS A 392 31.50 -9.89 -17.79
CA HIS A 392 30.84 -11.18 -17.98
C HIS A 392 30.61 -11.49 -19.46
N ILE A 393 30.11 -10.54 -20.24
CA ILE A 393 29.92 -10.70 -21.68
C ILE A 393 31.26 -10.98 -22.36
N LYS A 394 32.34 -10.32 -21.93
CA LYS A 394 33.69 -10.59 -22.42
C LYS A 394 34.14 -12.02 -22.10
N ASN A 395 34.00 -12.46 -20.85
CA ASN A 395 34.34 -13.83 -20.44
C ASN A 395 33.50 -14.88 -21.19
N LEU A 396 32.21 -14.64 -21.38
CA LEU A 396 31.33 -15.52 -22.15
C LEU A 396 31.70 -15.54 -23.64
N LYS A 397 32.15 -14.41 -24.19
CA LYS A 397 32.65 -14.33 -25.57
C LYS A 397 33.93 -15.15 -25.76
N GLU A 398 34.85 -15.10 -24.80
CA GLU A 398 36.06 -15.93 -24.81
C GLU A 398 35.71 -17.43 -24.82
N ILE A 399 34.67 -17.87 -24.10
CA ILE A 399 34.16 -19.25 -24.14
C ILE A 399 33.53 -19.59 -25.51
N VAL A 400 32.81 -18.64 -26.12
CA VAL A 400 32.20 -18.85 -27.44
C VAL A 400 33.27 -18.97 -28.54
N ASP A 401 34.37 -18.23 -28.40
CA ASP A 401 35.46 -18.16 -29.37
C ASP A 401 36.52 -19.27 -29.16
N SER A 402 36.49 -20.00 -28.03
CA SER A 402 37.41 -21.11 -27.71
C SER A 402 37.08 -22.43 -28.44
N ASP A 403 37.81 -23.51 -28.15
CA ASP A 403 37.56 -24.88 -28.64
C ASP A 403 36.48 -25.64 -27.83
N ALA A 404 35.74 -24.95 -26.96
CA ALA A 404 34.66 -25.53 -26.16
C ALA A 404 33.58 -26.24 -27.00
N SER A 405 32.94 -27.25 -26.42
CA SER A 405 31.91 -28.01 -27.13
C SER A 405 30.70 -27.14 -27.53
N LYS A 406 29.99 -27.54 -28.59
CA LYS A 406 28.80 -26.81 -29.10
C LYS A 406 27.76 -26.55 -28.01
N THR A 407 27.56 -27.51 -27.09
CA THR A 407 26.63 -27.40 -25.96
C THR A 407 27.05 -26.30 -24.99
N VAL A 408 28.34 -26.25 -24.64
CA VAL A 408 28.91 -25.23 -23.74
C VAL A 408 28.80 -23.84 -24.34
N LYS A 409 29.04 -23.70 -25.64
CA LYS A 409 28.89 -22.43 -26.35
C LYS A 409 27.44 -21.96 -26.42
N ILE A 410 26.47 -22.88 -26.49
CA ILE A 410 25.04 -22.55 -26.44
C ILE A 410 24.66 -22.07 -25.03
N ASP A 411 25.11 -22.77 -23.99
CA ASP A 411 24.84 -22.41 -22.60
C ASP A 411 25.49 -21.06 -22.22
N ALA A 412 26.72 -20.78 -22.68
CA ALA A 412 27.35 -19.47 -22.51
C ALA A 412 26.56 -18.33 -23.18
N LYS A 413 25.99 -18.56 -24.38
CA LYS A 413 25.14 -17.58 -25.06
C LYS A 413 23.81 -17.36 -24.35
N ARG A 414 23.20 -18.43 -23.82
CA ARG A 414 21.98 -18.35 -23.00
C ARG A 414 22.21 -17.50 -21.77
N GLN A 415 23.33 -17.73 -21.08
CA GLN A 415 23.71 -16.96 -19.90
C GLN A 415 23.90 -15.47 -20.22
N ALA A 416 24.54 -15.15 -21.35
CA ALA A 416 24.70 -13.75 -21.79
C ALA A 416 23.35 -13.05 -22.04
N LEU A 417 22.38 -13.75 -22.63
CA LEU A 417 21.04 -13.21 -22.87
C LEU A 417 20.28 -12.97 -21.57
N ILE A 418 20.37 -13.89 -20.60
CA ILE A 418 19.79 -13.72 -19.26
C ILE A 418 20.36 -12.45 -18.59
N TYR A 419 21.68 -12.26 -18.60
CA TYR A 419 22.30 -11.07 -17.99
C TYR A 419 21.86 -9.77 -18.64
N LEU A 420 21.85 -9.72 -19.98
CA LEU A 420 21.41 -8.54 -20.71
C LEU A 420 19.93 -8.23 -20.43
N ALA A 421 19.08 -9.25 -20.40
CA ALA A 421 17.67 -9.06 -20.09
C ALA A 421 17.47 -8.50 -18.67
N ARG A 422 18.11 -9.11 -17.66
CA ARG A 422 18.04 -8.64 -16.26
C ARG A 422 18.61 -7.24 -16.06
N PHE A 423 19.66 -6.88 -16.79
CA PHE A 423 20.21 -5.52 -16.76
C PHE A 423 19.17 -4.51 -17.20
N TYR A 424 18.54 -4.73 -18.35
CA TYR A 424 17.54 -3.80 -18.87
C TYR A 424 16.25 -3.79 -18.03
N GLU A 425 15.87 -4.91 -17.39
CA GLU A 425 14.81 -4.92 -16.36
C GLU A 425 15.18 -4.00 -15.18
N HIS A 426 16.39 -4.16 -14.63
CA HIS A 426 16.86 -3.34 -13.51
C HIS A 426 16.92 -1.85 -13.86
N GLN A 427 17.41 -1.50 -15.05
CA GLN A 427 17.41 -0.10 -15.52
C GLN A 427 15.99 0.47 -15.63
N ALA A 428 15.04 -0.31 -16.13
CA ALA A 428 13.64 0.13 -16.21
C ALA A 428 13.03 0.36 -14.82
N GLU A 429 13.25 -0.56 -13.87
CA GLU A 429 12.81 -0.40 -12.48
C GLU A 429 13.47 0.81 -11.79
N LEU A 430 14.77 1.05 -12.05
CA LEU A 430 15.47 2.21 -11.54
C LEU A 430 14.80 3.51 -12.01
N ILE A 431 14.52 3.63 -13.31
CA ILE A 431 13.87 4.80 -13.88
C ILE A 431 12.46 5.00 -13.29
N LYS A 432 11.67 3.93 -13.15
CA LYS A 432 10.34 4.01 -12.51
C LYS A 432 10.43 4.44 -11.05
N SER A 433 11.44 3.95 -10.32
CA SER A 433 11.65 4.37 -8.93
C SER A 433 11.93 5.87 -8.82
N LEU A 434 12.72 6.42 -9.75
CA LEU A 434 13.03 7.86 -9.78
C LEU A 434 11.79 8.69 -10.08
N GLU A 435 10.93 8.24 -11.00
CA GLU A 435 9.65 8.87 -11.28
C GLU A 435 8.75 8.91 -10.04
N GLN A 436 8.61 7.78 -9.34
CA GLN A 436 7.78 7.66 -8.14
C GLN A 436 8.36 8.46 -6.96
N GLU A 437 9.68 8.50 -6.80
CA GLU A 437 10.33 9.33 -5.78
C GLU A 437 10.00 10.82 -5.99
N GLN A 438 10.03 11.31 -7.23
CA GLN A 438 9.66 12.68 -7.53
C GLN A 438 8.19 12.98 -7.16
N LEU A 439 7.28 12.06 -7.47
CA LEU A 439 5.88 12.16 -7.07
C LEU A 439 5.74 12.22 -5.55
N PHE A 440 6.40 11.31 -4.83
CA PHE A 440 6.40 11.26 -3.37
C PHE A 440 6.90 12.57 -2.75
N ARG A 441 8.03 13.11 -3.23
CA ARG A 441 8.58 14.40 -2.77
C ARG A 441 7.64 15.56 -3.05
N SER A 442 6.99 15.56 -4.22
CA SER A 442 6.01 16.60 -4.56
C SER A 442 4.78 16.55 -3.65
N GLU A 443 4.35 15.36 -3.26
CA GLU A 443 3.23 15.15 -2.34
C GLU A 443 3.56 15.63 -0.92
N ILE A 444 4.78 15.35 -0.42
CA ILE A 444 5.25 15.88 0.88
C ILE A 444 5.26 17.41 0.87
N LYS A 445 5.85 18.03 -0.16
CA LYS A 445 5.86 19.50 -0.30
C LYS A 445 4.45 20.08 -0.32
N LEU A 446 3.54 19.46 -1.08
CA LEU A 446 2.14 19.86 -1.16
C LEU A 446 1.42 19.73 0.19
N ASN A 447 1.65 18.65 0.93
CA ASN A 447 1.06 18.46 2.26
C ASN A 447 1.59 19.49 3.27
N ARG A 448 2.88 19.83 3.19
CA ARG A 448 3.48 20.90 4.00
C ARG A 448 2.94 22.28 3.63
N ALA A 449 2.76 22.57 2.34
CA ALA A 449 2.11 23.80 1.87
C ALA A 449 0.68 23.92 2.44
N ARG A 450 -0.11 22.83 2.37
CA ARG A 450 -1.46 22.80 2.96
C ARG A 450 -1.43 23.03 4.47
N MET A 451 -0.46 22.48 5.20
CA MET A 451 -0.31 22.76 6.63
C MET A 451 -0.13 24.27 6.88
N TYR A 452 0.75 24.94 6.15
CA TYR A 452 0.94 26.39 6.24
C TYR A 452 -0.31 27.18 5.82
N GLU A 453 -1.01 26.76 4.77
CA GLU A 453 -2.28 27.37 4.34
C GLU A 453 -3.36 27.30 5.43
N ARG A 454 -3.45 26.19 6.18
CA ARG A 454 -4.39 26.06 7.31
C ARG A 454 -4.07 27.08 8.41
N HIS A 455 -2.80 27.25 8.76
CA HIS A 455 -2.36 28.24 9.75
C HIS A 455 -2.58 29.67 9.26
N ALA A 456 -2.28 29.97 7.99
CA ALA A 456 -2.56 31.26 7.38
C ALA A 456 -4.07 31.56 7.41
N TRP A 457 -4.90 30.60 6.99
CA TRP A 457 -6.35 30.70 7.02
C TRP A 457 -6.87 30.98 8.44
N LEU A 458 -6.39 30.25 9.44
CA LEU A 458 -6.80 30.43 10.83
C LEU A 458 -6.51 31.86 11.31
N ASN A 459 -5.31 32.37 11.07
CA ASN A 459 -4.95 33.75 11.41
C ASN A 459 -5.82 34.77 10.67
N ASN A 460 -6.10 34.55 9.39
CA ASN A 460 -7.00 35.40 8.60
C ASN A 460 -8.43 35.41 9.16
N GLN A 461 -8.97 34.26 9.57
CA GLN A 461 -10.31 34.18 10.18
C GLN A 461 -10.34 34.91 11.54
N LYS A 462 -9.29 34.80 12.36
CA LYS A 462 -9.17 35.58 13.61
C LYS A 462 -9.14 37.09 13.34
N MET A 463 -8.42 37.54 12.29
CA MET A 463 -8.43 38.93 11.87
C MET A 463 -9.83 39.40 11.46
N LYS A 464 -10.53 38.64 10.60
CA LYS A 464 -11.92 38.94 10.19
C LYS A 464 -12.87 39.07 11.38
N LEU A 465 -12.66 38.32 12.47
CA LEU A 465 -13.45 38.44 13.71
C LEU A 465 -13.18 39.75 14.46
N LEU A 466 -11.92 40.22 14.51
CA LEU A 466 -11.57 41.50 15.13
C LEU A 466 -12.08 42.70 14.30
N GLU A 467 -12.01 42.61 12.97
CA GLU A 467 -12.44 43.68 12.06
C GLU A 467 -13.92 44.02 12.17
N LYS A 468 -14.77 43.03 12.47
CA LYS A 468 -16.21 43.24 12.67
C LYS A 468 -16.54 44.27 13.77
N GLY A 469 -15.61 44.55 14.67
CA GLY A 469 -15.74 45.56 15.72
C GLY A 469 -14.96 46.86 15.49
N ASN A 470 -14.06 46.92 14.49
CA ASN A 470 -13.26 48.11 14.19
C ASN A 470 -12.59 48.02 12.80
N GLU A 471 -13.14 48.75 11.81
CA GLU A 471 -12.62 48.75 10.44
C GLU A 471 -11.24 49.43 10.29
N GLU A 472 -10.83 50.29 11.23
CA GLU A 472 -9.53 50.96 11.19
C GLU A 472 -8.34 49.99 11.30
N LEU A 473 -8.59 48.75 11.77
CA LEU A 473 -7.57 47.71 11.89
C LEU A 473 -6.99 47.28 10.53
N ARG A 474 -7.79 47.34 9.45
CA ARG A 474 -7.40 46.85 8.10
C ARG A 474 -6.14 47.53 7.55
N VAL A 475 -5.89 48.77 7.96
CA VAL A 475 -4.78 49.60 7.46
C VAL A 475 -3.47 49.34 8.22
N LEU A 476 -3.50 48.58 9.33
CA LEU A 476 -2.30 48.28 10.11
C LEU A 476 -1.38 47.29 9.38
N GLU A 477 -0.08 47.51 9.45
CA GLU A 477 0.94 46.57 8.96
C GLU A 477 1.21 45.46 9.98
N GLY A 478 1.52 44.26 9.49
CA GLY A 478 1.89 43.13 10.33
C GLY A 478 3.25 43.34 11.03
N THR A 479 3.42 42.76 12.22
CA THR A 479 4.76 42.64 12.81
C THR A 479 5.53 41.54 12.07
N PRO A 480 6.79 41.75 11.65
CA PRO A 480 7.59 40.68 11.08
C PRO A 480 7.72 39.50 12.07
N VAL A 481 7.51 38.28 11.58
CA VAL A 481 7.57 37.04 12.38
C VAL A 481 8.54 36.08 11.71
N ASN A 482 9.37 35.43 12.52
CA ASN A 482 10.13 34.25 12.10
C ASN A 482 9.40 33.02 12.61
N LEU A 483 9.05 32.10 11.71
CA LEU A 483 8.25 30.93 12.05
C LEU A 483 9.11 29.87 12.72
N ASP A 484 8.50 29.12 13.64
CA ASP A 484 9.11 27.93 14.22
C ASP A 484 9.27 26.86 13.12
N PRO A 485 10.43 26.19 12.98
CA PRO A 485 10.56 25.04 12.09
C PRO A 485 9.66 23.86 12.48
N GLU A 486 9.29 23.70 13.75
CA GLU A 486 8.45 22.61 14.27
C GLU A 486 6.99 23.08 14.50
N ILE A 487 6.27 23.33 13.40
CA ILE A 487 4.86 23.68 13.46
C ILE A 487 4.00 22.43 13.58
N ASN A 488 3.13 22.41 14.58
CA ASN A 488 2.13 21.36 14.74
C ASN A 488 1.17 21.30 13.56
N ASP A 489 0.87 20.08 13.10
CA ASP A 489 -0.15 19.88 12.06
C ASP A 489 -1.54 20.23 12.62
N LEU A 490 -2.07 21.36 12.16
CA LEU A 490 -3.39 21.84 12.53
C LEU A 490 -4.44 21.20 11.62
N ASN A 491 -5.22 20.25 12.14
CA ASN A 491 -6.35 19.71 11.39
C ASN A 491 -7.54 20.70 11.36
N ILE A 492 -8.46 20.48 10.41
CA ILE A 492 -9.60 21.39 10.15
C ILE A 492 -10.52 21.52 11.37
N SER A 493 -10.80 20.43 12.08
CA SER A 493 -11.68 20.42 13.25
C SER A 493 -11.08 21.21 14.41
N ALA A 494 -9.78 21.02 14.67
CA ALA A 494 -9.02 21.78 15.65
C ALA A 494 -8.99 23.28 15.31
N ALA A 495 -8.80 23.64 14.03
CA ALA A 495 -8.84 25.04 13.60
C ALA A 495 -10.19 25.72 13.87
N HIS A 496 -11.31 25.00 13.68
CA HIS A 496 -12.64 25.53 14.00
C HIS A 496 -12.87 25.70 15.49
N GLU A 497 -12.43 24.72 16.30
CA GLU A 497 -12.55 24.81 17.76
C GLU A 497 -11.72 25.96 18.30
N GLU A 498 -10.50 26.15 17.78
CA GLU A 498 -9.65 27.29 18.13
C GLU A 498 -10.31 28.63 17.74
N LEU A 499 -10.95 28.73 16.58
CA LEU A 499 -11.71 29.92 16.19
C LEU A 499 -12.88 30.20 17.14
N LYS A 500 -13.62 29.16 17.54
CA LYS A 500 -14.74 29.28 18.48
C LYS A 500 -14.26 29.78 19.83
N GLN A 501 -13.18 29.19 20.36
CA GLN A 501 -12.56 29.61 21.61
C GLN A 501 -12.01 31.03 21.53
N TYR A 502 -11.38 31.40 20.41
CA TYR A 502 -10.89 32.76 20.18
C TYR A 502 -12.04 33.78 20.18
N ALA A 503 -13.13 33.49 19.47
CA ALA A 503 -14.33 34.32 19.46
C ALA A 503 -14.94 34.50 20.86
N ALA A 504 -15.01 33.42 21.66
CA ALA A 504 -15.60 33.49 23.00
C ALA A 504 -14.69 34.17 24.04
N ASN A 505 -13.37 33.95 23.94
CA ASN A 505 -12.45 34.30 25.02
C ASN A 505 -11.66 35.58 24.77
N VAL A 506 -11.50 35.99 23.52
CA VAL A 506 -10.63 37.11 23.13
C VAL A 506 -11.44 38.27 22.56
N VAL A 507 -12.37 37.98 21.63
CA VAL A 507 -13.19 39.02 20.99
C VAL A 507 -14.04 39.73 22.05
N GLY A 508 -13.98 41.06 22.09
CA GLY A 508 -14.68 41.88 23.09
C GLY A 508 -13.95 42.12 24.41
N LYS A 509 -12.85 41.42 24.70
CA LYS A 509 -12.00 41.67 25.90
C LYS A 509 -10.78 42.54 25.63
N LEU A 510 -10.39 42.68 24.36
CA LEU A 510 -9.27 43.51 23.94
C LEU A 510 -9.75 44.92 23.61
N ASP A 511 -9.05 45.94 24.11
CA ASP A 511 -9.31 47.35 23.80
C ASP A 511 -8.05 48.10 23.31
N GLY A 512 -8.27 49.26 22.70
CA GLY A 512 -7.24 50.24 22.36
C GLY A 512 -5.97 49.66 21.72
N SER A 513 -4.85 49.79 22.42
CA SER A 513 -3.51 49.37 21.96
C SER A 513 -3.34 47.85 21.90
N TYR A 514 -3.97 47.09 22.79
CA TYR A 514 -3.87 45.62 22.82
C TYR A 514 -4.57 45.00 21.62
N LEU A 515 -5.73 45.53 21.22
CA LEU A 515 -6.42 45.11 20.00
C LEU A 515 -5.54 45.33 18.76
N LYS A 516 -4.92 46.52 18.65
CA LYS A 516 -4.01 46.83 17.55
C LYS A 516 -2.77 45.93 17.56
N ALA A 517 -2.17 45.68 18.72
CA ALA A 517 -1.00 44.80 18.85
C ALA A 517 -1.33 43.36 18.44
N GLN A 518 -2.46 42.82 18.92
CA GLN A 518 -2.92 41.48 18.55
C GLN A 518 -3.17 41.35 17.04
N TYR A 519 -3.82 42.36 16.43
CA TYR A 519 -4.07 42.37 14.99
C TYR A 519 -2.76 42.38 14.18
N ARG A 520 -1.79 43.22 14.56
CA ARG A 520 -0.48 43.27 13.88
C ARG A 520 0.26 41.93 13.99
N GLN A 521 0.19 41.26 15.14
CA GLN A 521 0.77 39.93 15.31
C GLN A 521 0.10 38.88 14.42
N LEU A 522 -1.23 38.83 14.40
CA LEU A 522 -1.99 37.91 13.54
C LEU A 522 -1.70 38.16 12.05
N LYS A 523 -1.61 39.43 11.64
CA LYS A 523 -1.29 39.81 10.26
C LYS A 523 0.14 39.39 9.89
N GLY A 524 1.10 39.60 10.78
CA GLY A 524 2.48 39.12 10.64
C GLY A 524 2.56 37.61 10.47
N ASN A 525 1.87 36.86 11.33
CA ASN A 525 1.77 35.39 11.23
C ASN A 525 1.13 34.95 9.91
N TYR A 526 0.01 35.57 9.51
CA TYR A 526 -0.67 35.27 8.26
C TYR A 526 0.24 35.49 7.05
N GLU A 527 0.94 36.63 6.98
CA GLU A 527 1.87 36.95 5.89
C GLU A 527 3.04 35.96 5.84
N ALA A 528 3.62 35.61 6.99
CA ALA A 528 4.71 34.64 7.07
C ALA A 528 4.27 33.22 6.63
N TYR A 529 3.16 32.71 7.16
CA TYR A 529 2.64 31.40 6.79
C TYR A 529 2.20 31.32 5.33
N LYS A 530 1.57 32.38 4.82
CA LYS A 530 1.17 32.45 3.41
C LYS A 530 2.39 32.42 2.49
N LYS A 531 3.45 33.13 2.84
CA LYS A 531 4.70 33.13 2.07
C LYS A 531 5.31 31.72 2.00
N GLU A 532 5.47 31.03 3.13
CA GLU A 532 6.00 29.65 3.14
C GLU A 532 5.11 28.67 2.35
N ALA A 533 3.78 28.83 2.43
CA ALA A 533 2.86 28.06 1.62
C ALA A 533 3.06 28.31 0.11
N ASP A 534 3.16 29.57 -0.30
CA ASP A 534 3.37 29.96 -1.69
C ASP A 534 4.74 29.50 -2.21
N ASP A 535 5.80 29.56 -1.38
CA ASP A 535 7.16 29.10 -1.72
C ASP A 535 7.23 27.57 -1.90
N LEU A 536 6.37 26.80 -1.21
CA LEU A 536 6.28 25.34 -1.34
C LEU A 536 5.30 24.87 -2.42
N ARG A 537 4.35 25.71 -2.83
CA ARG A 537 3.40 25.39 -3.90
C ARG A 537 4.14 25.44 -5.24
N PRO A 538 4.17 24.34 -6.01
CA PRO A 538 4.82 24.36 -7.31
C PRO A 538 4.12 25.36 -8.23
N GLU A 539 4.91 26.15 -8.96
CA GLU A 539 4.39 27.03 -10.00
C GLU A 539 3.85 26.21 -11.18
N ASP A 540 2.94 26.79 -11.99
CA ASP A 540 2.37 26.10 -13.16
C ASP A 540 3.45 25.59 -14.13
N ASN A 541 4.55 26.34 -14.27
CA ASN A 541 5.71 25.94 -15.08
C ASN A 541 6.44 24.74 -14.48
N GLU A 542 6.58 24.68 -13.15
CA GLU A 542 7.20 23.55 -12.46
C GLU A 542 6.33 22.30 -12.58
N ILE A 543 5.00 22.44 -12.46
CA ILE A 543 4.04 21.35 -12.70
C ILE A 543 4.17 20.83 -14.14
N TYR A 544 4.26 21.73 -15.12
CA TYR A 544 4.44 21.37 -16.53
C TYR A 544 5.76 20.62 -16.77
N GLU A 545 6.88 21.15 -16.30
CA GLU A 545 8.20 20.52 -16.45
C GLU A 545 8.27 19.17 -15.70
N ASN A 546 7.64 19.06 -14.52
CA ASN A 546 7.53 17.79 -13.80
C ASN A 546 6.73 16.76 -14.61
N ARG A 547 5.60 17.14 -15.22
CA ARG A 547 4.81 16.24 -16.09
C ARG A 547 5.59 15.80 -17.33
N LYS A 548 6.36 16.71 -17.93
CA LYS A 548 7.22 16.41 -19.07
C LYS A 548 8.33 15.44 -18.67
N THR A 549 9.01 15.71 -17.56
CA THR A 549 10.05 14.84 -16.99
C THR A 549 9.48 13.44 -16.67
N GLN A 550 8.28 13.36 -16.10
CA GLN A 550 7.58 12.09 -15.87
C GLN A 550 7.30 11.34 -17.17
N ALA A 551 6.85 12.04 -18.23
CA ALA A 551 6.65 11.43 -19.54
C ALA A 551 7.97 10.89 -20.13
N GLU A 552 9.08 11.62 -19.96
CA GLU A 552 10.42 11.18 -20.37
C GLU A 552 10.87 9.92 -19.61
N TYR A 553 10.68 9.87 -18.29
CA TYR A 553 10.96 8.66 -17.50
C TYR A 553 10.13 7.46 -17.95
N LYS A 554 8.81 7.63 -18.17
CA LYS A 554 7.95 6.57 -18.67
C LYS A 554 8.41 6.03 -20.02
N GLN A 555 8.85 6.91 -20.93
CA GLN A 555 9.37 6.52 -22.24
C GLN A 555 10.68 5.75 -22.12
N GLU A 556 11.62 6.21 -21.30
CA GLU A 556 12.92 5.54 -21.13
C GLU A 556 12.77 4.20 -20.39
N ALA A 557 11.90 4.11 -19.37
CA ALA A 557 11.57 2.83 -18.72
C ALA A 557 10.97 1.84 -19.73
N LYS A 558 10.00 2.29 -20.53
CA LYS A 558 9.38 1.47 -21.59
C LYS A 558 10.40 0.98 -22.62
N LYS A 559 11.38 1.81 -22.99
CA LYS A 559 12.47 1.44 -23.90
C LYS A 559 13.35 0.34 -23.30
N ASN A 560 13.72 0.45 -22.02
CA ASN A 560 14.52 -0.57 -21.34
C ASN A 560 13.73 -1.88 -21.19
N TYR A 561 12.45 -1.85 -20.83
CA TYR A 561 11.61 -3.05 -20.84
C TYR A 561 11.49 -3.70 -22.22
N ASN A 562 11.36 -2.92 -23.30
CA ASN A 562 11.35 -3.47 -24.66
C ASN A 562 12.66 -4.20 -25.00
N LEU A 563 13.81 -3.65 -24.58
CA LEU A 563 15.10 -4.31 -24.74
C LEU A 563 15.17 -5.62 -23.94
N ALA A 564 14.71 -5.61 -22.68
CA ALA A 564 14.62 -6.82 -21.87
C ALA A 564 13.75 -7.89 -22.53
N LEU A 565 12.54 -7.53 -23.00
CA LEU A 565 11.63 -8.41 -23.74
C LEU A 565 12.28 -8.97 -25.00
N GLN A 566 13.06 -8.16 -25.72
CA GLN A 566 13.79 -8.61 -26.90
C GLN A 566 14.81 -9.70 -26.54
N PHE A 567 15.59 -9.52 -25.46
CA PHE A 567 16.56 -10.53 -25.02
C PHE A 567 15.90 -11.80 -24.50
N TRP A 568 14.79 -11.70 -23.76
CA TRP A 568 14.00 -12.86 -23.35
C TRP A 568 13.41 -13.62 -24.54
N SER A 569 12.91 -12.90 -25.54
CA SER A 569 12.38 -13.52 -26.76
C SER A 569 13.48 -14.20 -27.58
N GLU A 570 14.67 -13.58 -27.67
CA GLU A 570 15.84 -14.17 -28.32
C GLU A 570 16.33 -15.43 -27.61
N TYR A 571 16.19 -15.51 -26.28
CA TYR A 571 16.45 -16.74 -25.54
C TYR A 571 15.52 -17.84 -26.06
N ILE A 572 14.20 -17.64 -25.98
CA ILE A 572 13.20 -18.64 -26.40
C ILE A 572 13.42 -19.08 -27.85
N TYR A 573 13.66 -18.12 -28.76
CA TYR A 573 13.94 -18.41 -30.17
C TYR A 573 15.12 -19.37 -30.36
N ARG A 574 16.21 -19.16 -29.60
CA ARG A 574 17.44 -19.95 -29.69
C ARG A 574 17.33 -21.31 -29.00
N THR A 575 16.43 -21.46 -28.04
CA THR A 575 16.27 -22.69 -27.26
C THR A 575 15.21 -23.62 -27.85
N GLU A 576 14.11 -23.09 -28.36
CA GLU A 576 13.00 -23.86 -28.96
C GLU A 576 13.14 -24.06 -30.48
N GLY A 577 14.16 -23.47 -31.12
CA GLY A 577 14.47 -23.71 -32.54
C GLY A 577 13.45 -23.15 -33.54
N LEU A 578 12.57 -22.25 -33.11
CA LEU A 578 11.63 -21.56 -33.98
C LEU A 578 12.42 -20.76 -35.02
N LYS A 579 12.24 -21.01 -36.32
CA LYS A 579 12.85 -20.17 -37.37
C LYS A 579 12.03 -18.89 -37.53
N ALA A 580 12.70 -17.77 -37.81
CA ALA A 580 12.03 -16.49 -38.06
C ALA A 580 10.98 -16.62 -39.18
N GLY A 581 9.70 -16.41 -38.82
CA GLY A 581 8.55 -16.48 -39.74
C GLY A 581 7.63 -17.71 -39.62
N ALA A 582 7.81 -18.58 -38.62
CA ALA A 582 6.87 -19.69 -38.36
C ALA A 582 5.69 -19.25 -37.44
N PRO A 583 4.45 -19.73 -37.67
CA PRO A 583 3.32 -19.47 -36.79
C PRO A 583 3.51 -20.13 -35.41
N ASN A 584 2.77 -19.61 -34.43
CA ASN A 584 2.75 -19.95 -33.00
C ASN A 584 2.88 -21.45 -32.65
N LEU A 585 3.20 -21.70 -31.37
CA LEU A 585 3.21 -22.97 -30.63
C LEU A 585 1.88 -23.76 -30.66
N SER A 586 1.27 -23.96 -31.83
CA SER A 586 0.06 -24.74 -32.02
C SER A 586 0.35 -26.08 -32.72
N GLU A 587 0.08 -27.13 -31.94
CA GLU A 587 -0.55 -28.40 -32.30
C GLU A 587 0.20 -29.60 -32.84
N ASN A 588 1.38 -29.55 -33.48
CA ASN A 588 2.02 -30.81 -33.87
C ASN A 588 3.52 -30.82 -33.63
N GLY A 589 3.93 -31.66 -32.68
CA GLY A 589 5.33 -32.03 -32.47
C GLY A 589 5.92 -32.52 -33.79
N ILE A 590 7.05 -31.93 -34.18
CA ILE A 590 7.87 -32.48 -35.25
C ILE A 590 8.45 -33.79 -34.72
N GLU A 591 7.98 -34.92 -35.25
CA GLU A 591 8.56 -36.23 -34.97
C GLU A 591 10.04 -36.24 -35.38
N GLY A 592 10.88 -36.64 -34.43
CA GLY A 592 12.32 -36.82 -34.66
C GLY A 592 13.17 -35.72 -34.02
N ASN A 593 13.51 -35.95 -32.75
CA ASN A 593 14.60 -35.28 -32.04
C ASN A 593 14.36 -33.81 -31.66
N THR A 594 13.21 -33.50 -31.06
CA THR A 594 13.09 -32.28 -30.26
C THR A 594 13.89 -32.47 -28.97
N PRO A 595 14.89 -31.62 -28.66
CA PRO A 595 15.48 -31.61 -27.32
C PRO A 595 14.35 -31.44 -26.28
N PRO A 596 14.52 -31.95 -25.05
CA PRO A 596 13.55 -31.68 -23.99
C PRO A 596 13.32 -30.17 -23.91
N PRO A 597 12.07 -29.71 -23.79
CA PRO A 597 11.74 -28.29 -23.81
C PRO A 597 12.55 -27.56 -22.73
N ASP A 598 12.96 -26.32 -22.98
CA ASP A 598 13.92 -25.64 -22.09
C ASP A 598 13.35 -25.51 -20.66
N PRO A 599 14.04 -25.98 -19.60
CA PRO A 599 13.52 -25.97 -18.24
C PRO A 599 13.29 -24.57 -17.68
N TYR A 600 13.84 -23.51 -18.31
CA TYR A 600 13.61 -22.12 -17.94
C TYR A 600 12.42 -21.47 -18.67
N LEU A 601 11.85 -22.13 -19.69
CA LEU A 601 10.82 -21.53 -20.53
C LEU A 601 9.62 -20.98 -19.74
N PRO A 602 9.01 -21.72 -18.78
CA PRO A 602 7.89 -21.19 -18.00
C PRO A 602 8.27 -19.98 -17.14
N GLU A 603 9.49 -19.93 -16.61
CA GLU A 603 9.99 -18.78 -15.83
C GLU A 603 10.23 -17.56 -16.71
N ILE A 604 10.76 -17.74 -17.93
CA ILE A 604 10.98 -16.64 -18.87
C ILE A 604 9.65 -16.07 -19.35
N LEU A 605 8.67 -16.93 -19.68
CA LEU A 605 7.32 -16.49 -20.03
C LEU A 605 6.68 -15.70 -18.87
N LEU A 606 6.89 -16.16 -17.63
CA LEU A 606 6.39 -15.48 -16.44
C LEU A 606 7.03 -14.08 -16.29
N ARG A 607 8.32 -13.90 -16.64
CA ARG A 607 8.96 -12.56 -16.72
C ARG A 607 8.35 -11.70 -17.80
N GLN A 608 8.22 -12.23 -19.01
CA GLN A 608 7.69 -11.47 -20.13
C GLN A 608 6.28 -10.97 -19.83
N ALA A 609 5.44 -11.81 -19.22
CA ALA A 609 4.12 -11.44 -18.73
C ALA A 609 4.18 -10.30 -17.70
N TRP A 610 5.07 -10.40 -16.71
CA TRP A 610 5.28 -9.33 -15.74
C TRP A 610 5.75 -8.01 -16.38
N ILE A 611 6.70 -8.05 -17.33
CA ILE A 611 7.15 -6.85 -18.05
C ILE A 611 6.00 -6.24 -18.88
N TYR A 612 5.20 -7.07 -19.56
CA TYR A 612 4.02 -6.57 -20.28
C TYR A 612 3.06 -5.85 -19.33
N ARG A 613 2.85 -6.39 -18.12
CA ARG A 613 2.08 -5.75 -17.06
C ARG A 613 2.69 -4.41 -16.63
N GLN A 614 4.02 -4.36 -16.42
CA GLN A 614 4.72 -3.11 -16.07
C GLN A 614 4.63 -2.03 -17.16
N MET A 615 4.34 -2.41 -18.40
CA MET A 615 4.14 -1.53 -19.55
C MET A 615 2.67 -1.19 -19.83
N ASN A 616 1.74 -1.59 -18.96
CA ASN A 616 0.28 -1.49 -19.13
C ASN A 616 -0.23 -2.19 -20.42
N LEU A 617 0.34 -3.36 -20.74
CA LEU A 617 -0.10 -4.23 -21.83
C LEU A 617 -0.82 -5.46 -21.26
N THR A 618 -1.91 -5.22 -20.52
CA THR A 618 -2.59 -6.22 -19.69
C THR A 618 -3.07 -7.43 -20.47
N ASP A 619 -3.72 -7.26 -21.63
CA ASP A 619 -4.16 -8.38 -22.48
C ASP A 619 -3.00 -9.31 -22.87
N ARG A 620 -1.85 -8.70 -23.19
CA ARG A 620 -0.65 -9.44 -23.58
C ARG A 620 -0.02 -10.15 -22.37
N ALA A 621 -0.05 -9.50 -21.21
CA ALA A 621 0.37 -10.13 -19.95
C ALA A 621 -0.49 -11.35 -19.64
N ILE A 622 -1.82 -11.22 -19.69
CA ILE A 622 -2.78 -12.32 -19.45
C ILE A 622 -2.52 -13.48 -20.42
N SER A 623 -2.44 -13.21 -21.73
CA SER A 623 -2.13 -14.24 -22.73
C SER A 623 -0.81 -14.95 -22.42
N THR A 624 0.23 -14.20 -22.05
CA THR A 624 1.54 -14.77 -21.74
C THR A 624 1.51 -15.58 -20.44
N TYR A 625 0.71 -15.19 -19.44
CA TYR A 625 0.51 -16.01 -18.23
C TYR A 625 -0.21 -17.34 -18.54
N TYR A 626 -1.16 -17.37 -19.47
CA TYR A 626 -1.73 -18.64 -19.94
C TYR A 626 -0.70 -19.51 -20.69
N ASP A 627 0.24 -18.91 -21.43
CA ASP A 627 1.37 -19.62 -22.03
C ASP A 627 2.29 -20.23 -20.95
N VAL A 628 2.47 -19.56 -19.80
CA VAL A 628 3.18 -20.12 -18.64
C VAL A 628 2.50 -21.39 -18.15
N LEU A 629 1.18 -21.40 -17.97
CA LEU A 629 0.43 -22.58 -17.51
C LEU A 629 0.59 -23.76 -18.49
N THR A 630 0.55 -23.46 -19.78
CA THR A 630 0.76 -24.44 -20.86
C THR A 630 2.20 -24.98 -20.84
N GLY A 631 3.19 -24.09 -20.72
CA GLY A 631 4.61 -24.43 -20.65
C GLY A 631 4.96 -25.27 -19.43
N ALA A 632 4.47 -24.88 -18.25
CA ALA A 632 4.67 -25.62 -17.00
C ALA A 632 4.09 -27.04 -17.08
N THR A 633 2.92 -27.21 -17.72
CA THR A 633 2.29 -28.53 -17.90
C THR A 633 3.13 -29.45 -18.80
N LYS A 634 3.74 -28.91 -19.87
CA LYS A 634 4.63 -29.68 -20.76
C LYS A 634 5.93 -30.15 -20.08
N GLN A 635 6.32 -29.52 -18.98
CA GLN A 635 7.59 -29.76 -18.26
C GLN A 635 7.48 -30.68 -17.04
N LYS A 636 6.29 -31.19 -16.69
CA LYS A 636 6.00 -31.95 -15.46
C LYS A 636 6.76 -33.28 -15.25
N ILE A 637 7.77 -33.58 -16.07
CA ILE A 637 8.43 -34.90 -16.15
C ILE A 637 9.52 -35.07 -15.07
N ASP A 638 10.21 -34.00 -14.63
CA ASP A 638 11.39 -34.13 -13.73
C ASP A 638 11.37 -33.27 -12.43
N ASN A 639 10.58 -32.18 -12.33
CA ASN A 639 10.52 -31.33 -11.13
C ASN A 639 9.11 -30.75 -10.89
N LEU A 640 8.20 -31.61 -10.41
CA LEU A 640 6.77 -31.33 -10.27
C LEU A 640 6.48 -30.08 -9.40
N ILE A 641 7.35 -29.77 -8.44
CA ILE A 641 7.10 -28.76 -7.41
C ILE A 641 7.43 -27.36 -7.87
N ARG A 642 8.60 -27.20 -8.50
CA ARG A 642 8.99 -25.95 -9.16
C ARG A 642 7.91 -25.49 -10.13
N PHE A 643 7.46 -26.39 -11.01
CA PHE A 643 6.44 -26.04 -12.01
C PHE A 643 5.06 -25.81 -11.41
N LYS A 644 4.68 -26.50 -10.32
CA LYS A 644 3.46 -26.19 -9.56
C LYS A 644 3.50 -24.78 -8.95
N ARG A 645 4.64 -24.33 -8.41
CA ARG A 645 4.81 -22.95 -7.91
C ARG A 645 4.70 -21.92 -9.03
N ILE A 646 5.33 -22.16 -10.18
CA ILE A 646 5.20 -21.30 -11.37
C ILE A 646 3.73 -21.21 -11.81
N GLU A 647 3.03 -22.35 -11.85
CA GLU A 647 1.62 -22.44 -12.20
C GLU A 647 0.76 -21.62 -11.23
N LEU A 648 1.03 -21.71 -9.92
CA LEU A 648 0.33 -20.97 -8.87
C LEU A 648 0.53 -19.46 -9.01
N VAL A 649 1.77 -19.00 -9.19
CA VAL A 649 2.08 -17.59 -9.41
C VAL A 649 1.38 -17.07 -10.67
N ALA A 650 1.41 -17.82 -11.78
CA ALA A 650 0.72 -17.43 -13.01
C ALA A 650 -0.80 -17.30 -12.80
N ARG A 651 -1.45 -18.27 -12.15
CA ARG A 651 -2.89 -18.20 -11.83
C ARG A 651 -3.23 -16.99 -10.96
N SER A 652 -2.43 -16.72 -9.93
CA SER A 652 -2.58 -15.55 -9.06
C SER A 652 -2.43 -14.24 -9.84
N GLN A 653 -1.42 -14.14 -10.69
CA GLN A 653 -1.20 -12.95 -11.51
C GLN A 653 -2.30 -12.72 -12.55
N ILE A 654 -2.87 -13.76 -13.15
CA ILE A 654 -4.03 -13.62 -14.03
C ILE A 654 -5.20 -13.00 -13.25
N ALA A 655 -5.50 -13.50 -12.04
CA ALA A 655 -6.54 -12.93 -11.19
C ALA A 655 -6.26 -11.47 -10.81
N ASN A 656 -4.99 -11.15 -10.46
CA ASN A 656 -4.58 -9.78 -10.17
C ASN A 656 -4.73 -8.86 -11.39
N CYS A 657 -4.46 -9.32 -12.62
CA CYS A 657 -4.64 -8.51 -13.84
C CYS A 657 -6.12 -8.14 -14.04
N PHE A 658 -7.03 -9.12 -13.99
CA PHE A 658 -8.46 -8.86 -14.10
C PHE A 658 -9.04 -8.01 -12.96
N TYR A 659 -8.37 -7.97 -11.80
CA TYR A 659 -8.81 -7.19 -10.65
C TYR A 659 -8.26 -5.76 -10.67
N GLU A 660 -6.95 -5.60 -10.83
CA GLU A 660 -6.25 -4.32 -10.67
C GLU A 660 -6.40 -3.43 -11.91
N ASP A 661 -6.54 -4.03 -13.10
CA ASP A 661 -6.68 -3.32 -14.37
C ASP A 661 -8.12 -3.37 -14.93
N ALA A 662 -9.11 -3.71 -14.10
CA ALA A 662 -10.50 -3.88 -14.54
C ALA A 662 -11.08 -2.59 -15.16
N GLU A 663 -11.59 -2.68 -16.40
CA GLU A 663 -12.27 -1.56 -17.06
C GLU A 663 -13.79 -1.61 -16.88
N ASP A 664 -14.33 -2.81 -16.73
CA ASP A 664 -15.77 -3.05 -16.63
C ASP A 664 -16.15 -4.15 -15.62
N ALA A 665 -17.44 -4.47 -15.57
CA ALA A 665 -17.99 -5.46 -14.66
C ALA A 665 -17.68 -6.91 -15.08
N GLU A 666 -17.34 -7.16 -16.35
CA GLU A 666 -16.97 -8.48 -16.86
C GLU A 666 -15.58 -8.86 -16.36
N ASP A 667 -14.62 -7.93 -16.43
CA ASP A 667 -13.27 -8.11 -15.87
C ASP A 667 -13.32 -8.47 -14.39
N LEU A 668 -14.08 -7.71 -13.59
CA LEU A 668 -14.23 -7.99 -12.16
C LEU A 668 -14.95 -9.33 -11.90
N SER A 669 -15.89 -9.72 -12.76
CA SER A 669 -16.56 -11.02 -12.64
C SER A 669 -15.58 -12.16 -12.89
N GLU A 670 -14.67 -12.00 -13.86
CA GLU A 670 -13.61 -12.98 -14.11
C GLU A 670 -12.58 -13.00 -12.98
N ALA A 671 -12.18 -11.85 -12.44
CA ALA A 671 -11.35 -11.78 -11.24
C ALA A 671 -11.99 -12.55 -10.07
N VAL A 672 -13.28 -12.37 -9.82
CA VAL A 672 -14.04 -13.11 -8.80
C VAL A 672 -13.97 -14.61 -9.06
N ASN A 673 -14.22 -15.06 -10.29
CA ASN A 673 -14.15 -16.48 -10.65
C ASN A 673 -12.74 -17.06 -10.39
N LEU A 674 -11.70 -16.33 -10.76
CA LEU A 674 -10.31 -16.76 -10.63
C LEU A 674 -9.87 -16.82 -9.16
N TYR A 675 -10.19 -15.81 -8.35
CA TYR A 675 -9.90 -15.86 -6.91
C TYR A 675 -10.68 -16.97 -6.20
N GLN A 676 -11.94 -17.22 -6.57
CA GLN A 676 -12.71 -18.33 -6.02
C GLN A 676 -12.06 -19.70 -6.31
N ARG A 677 -11.40 -19.86 -7.46
CA ARG A 677 -10.65 -21.08 -7.80
C ARG A 677 -9.33 -21.19 -7.03
N LEU A 678 -8.77 -20.08 -6.56
CA LEU A 678 -7.55 -20.05 -5.75
C LEU A 678 -7.83 -20.31 -4.27
N VAL A 679 -9.01 -19.92 -3.76
CA VAL A 679 -9.43 -20.26 -2.40
C VAL A 679 -9.70 -21.78 -2.31
N PRO A 680 -8.97 -22.53 -1.48
CA PRO A 680 -9.23 -23.96 -1.32
C PRO A 680 -10.62 -24.16 -0.70
N LEU A 681 -11.52 -24.87 -1.40
CA LEU A 681 -12.71 -25.43 -0.75
C LEU A 681 -12.21 -26.51 0.21
N LYS A 682 -12.24 -26.26 1.53
CA LYS A 682 -12.11 -27.30 2.57
C LYS A 682 -13.06 -28.45 2.19
N ASN A 683 -12.55 -29.51 1.57
CA ASN A 683 -13.23 -30.81 1.33
C ASN A 683 -12.38 -31.82 0.54
N LYS A 684 -11.08 -31.60 0.31
CA LYS A 684 -10.18 -32.70 -0.07
C LYS A 684 -9.39 -33.11 1.17
N GLU A 685 -9.67 -34.31 1.69
CA GLU A 685 -8.72 -34.97 2.58
C GLU A 685 -7.36 -35.07 1.87
N PRO A 686 -6.24 -34.95 2.60
CA PRO A 686 -4.91 -35.03 2.03
C PRO A 686 -4.69 -36.45 1.49
N ASP A 687 -4.94 -36.64 0.21
CA ASP A 687 -4.74 -37.93 -0.45
C ASP A 687 -3.24 -38.09 -0.74
N SER A 688 -2.55 -38.76 0.17
CA SER A 688 -1.16 -39.24 0.05
C SER A 688 -0.06 -38.17 -0.06
N SER A 689 1.09 -38.52 0.53
CA SER A 689 2.27 -37.72 0.84
C SER A 689 3.11 -37.19 -0.34
N ARG A 690 2.48 -36.79 -1.46
CA ARG A 690 3.17 -36.30 -2.68
C ARG A 690 2.56 -35.06 -3.35
N GLU A 691 1.41 -34.57 -2.90
CA GLU A 691 0.87 -33.31 -3.41
C GLU A 691 1.31 -32.15 -2.50
N LEU A 692 1.99 -31.14 -3.05
CA LEU A 692 2.00 -29.82 -2.42
C LEU A 692 0.54 -29.42 -2.21
N ASP A 693 0.16 -29.26 -0.95
CA ASP A 693 -1.12 -28.65 -0.65
C ASP A 693 -1.00 -27.17 -1.05
N ALA A 694 -1.71 -26.78 -2.11
CA ALA A 694 -1.76 -25.39 -2.56
C ALA A 694 -2.21 -24.43 -1.43
N SER A 695 -2.85 -24.97 -0.38
CA SER A 695 -3.21 -24.24 0.84
C SER A 695 -1.99 -23.76 1.66
N GLN A 696 -0.81 -24.38 1.50
CA GLN A 696 0.42 -24.03 2.23
C GLN A 696 1.22 -22.90 1.54
N GLU A 697 1.05 -22.71 0.24
CA GLU A 697 1.81 -21.72 -0.56
C GLU A 697 1.06 -20.42 -0.78
N LEU A 698 -0.27 -20.45 -0.70
CA LEU A 698 -1.14 -19.28 -0.84
C LEU A 698 -1.38 -18.59 0.49
N ASP A 699 -1.34 -17.26 0.46
CA ASP A 699 -1.87 -16.43 1.52
C ASP A 699 -3.39 -16.38 1.37
N ILE A 700 -4.07 -17.42 1.87
CA ILE A 700 -5.52 -17.58 1.66
C ILE A 700 -6.29 -16.37 2.23
N SER A 701 -5.79 -15.77 3.30
CA SER A 701 -6.36 -14.53 3.86
C SER A 701 -6.26 -13.37 2.87
N GLN A 702 -5.11 -13.17 2.21
CA GLN A 702 -4.98 -12.15 1.17
C GLN A 702 -5.84 -12.44 -0.07
N VAL A 703 -5.89 -13.71 -0.50
CA VAL A 703 -6.73 -14.13 -1.64
C VAL A 703 -8.21 -13.88 -1.36
N GLU A 704 -8.69 -14.22 -0.17
CA GLU A 704 -10.08 -13.94 0.24
C GLU A 704 -10.36 -12.45 0.37
N LEU A 705 -9.41 -11.67 0.91
CA LEU A 705 -9.55 -10.22 0.99
C LEU A 705 -9.72 -9.60 -0.41
N LYS A 706 -8.88 -10.00 -1.38
CA LYS A 706 -9.02 -9.56 -2.78
C LYS A 706 -10.32 -10.04 -3.43
N LEU A 707 -10.76 -11.26 -3.13
CA LEU A 707 -12.05 -11.78 -3.60
C LEU A 707 -13.23 -10.92 -3.11
N VAL A 708 -13.27 -10.61 -1.80
CA VAL A 708 -14.33 -9.79 -1.22
C VAL A 708 -14.28 -8.36 -1.80
N ARG A 709 -13.09 -7.77 -1.95
CA ARG A 709 -12.93 -6.46 -2.61
C ARG A 709 -13.42 -6.47 -4.07
N ALA A 710 -13.10 -7.51 -4.84
CA ALA A 710 -13.55 -7.66 -6.22
C ALA A 710 -15.09 -7.77 -6.31
N LEU A 711 -15.71 -8.56 -5.42
CA LEU A 711 -17.17 -8.67 -5.32
C LEU A 711 -17.83 -7.32 -5.00
N PHE A 712 -17.25 -6.56 -4.06
CA PHE A 712 -17.74 -5.24 -3.70
C PHE A 712 -17.64 -4.24 -4.86
N GLN A 713 -16.48 -4.18 -5.52
CA GLN A 713 -16.26 -3.30 -6.67
C GLN A 713 -17.17 -3.66 -7.85
N ALA A 714 -17.37 -4.95 -8.12
CA ALA A 714 -18.28 -5.42 -9.17
C ALA A 714 -19.71 -4.92 -8.94
N ASN A 715 -20.16 -4.93 -7.68
CA ASN A 715 -21.46 -4.38 -7.33
C ASN A 715 -21.53 -2.83 -7.44
N ASP A 716 -20.48 -2.09 -7.07
CA ASP A 716 -20.47 -0.63 -7.24
C ASP A 716 -20.51 -0.23 -8.73
N LEU A 717 -19.74 -0.92 -9.59
CA LEU A 717 -19.80 -0.72 -11.05
C LEU A 717 -21.20 -1.03 -11.60
N ALA A 718 -21.79 -2.16 -11.21
CA ALA A 718 -23.15 -2.52 -11.60
C ALA A 718 -24.17 -1.43 -11.21
N GLN A 719 -24.04 -0.84 -10.00
CA GLN A 719 -24.90 0.25 -9.55
C GLN A 719 -24.65 1.57 -10.30
N ARG A 720 -23.41 1.87 -10.69
CA ARG A 720 -23.10 3.02 -11.55
C ARG A 720 -23.68 2.84 -12.95
N GLU A 721 -23.60 1.64 -13.51
CA GLU A 721 -24.19 1.31 -14.80
C GLU A 721 -25.71 1.47 -14.78
N ARG A 722 -26.39 0.92 -13.76
CA ARG A 722 -27.82 1.14 -13.55
C ARG A 722 -28.19 2.63 -13.56
N ARG A 723 -27.51 3.43 -12.72
CA ARG A 723 -27.73 4.90 -12.65
C ARG A 723 -27.42 5.61 -13.97
N ARG A 724 -26.49 5.10 -14.77
CA ARG A 724 -26.18 5.63 -16.10
C ARG A 724 -27.31 5.34 -17.09
N LEU A 725 -27.85 4.12 -17.07
CA LEU A 725 -28.96 3.72 -17.93
C LEU A 725 -30.24 4.50 -17.59
N GLU A 726 -30.55 4.64 -16.31
CA GLU A 726 -31.68 5.45 -15.82
C GLU A 726 -31.56 6.91 -16.26
N ARG A 727 -30.40 7.55 -16.07
CA ARG A 727 -30.15 8.93 -16.53
C ARG A 727 -30.25 9.11 -18.04
N LYS A 728 -29.76 8.13 -18.82
CA LYS A 728 -29.89 8.17 -20.29
C LYS A 728 -31.36 8.13 -20.70
N PHE A 729 -32.17 7.31 -20.03
CA PHE A 729 -33.60 7.24 -20.26
C PHE A 729 -34.32 8.54 -19.88
N GLU A 730 -33.99 9.12 -18.71
CA GLU A 730 -34.53 10.43 -18.30
C GLU A 730 -34.18 11.55 -19.27
N GLN A 731 -32.94 11.59 -19.77
CA GLN A 731 -32.53 12.57 -20.78
C GLN A 731 -33.30 12.41 -22.08
N LEU A 732 -33.54 11.17 -22.51
CA LEU A 732 -34.37 10.87 -23.68
C LEU A 732 -35.81 11.35 -23.46
N LEU A 733 -36.39 11.08 -22.30
CA LEU A 733 -37.74 11.51 -21.94
C LEU A 733 -37.84 13.04 -21.90
N ASN A 734 -36.89 13.73 -21.26
CA ASN A 734 -36.87 15.19 -21.18
C ASN A 734 -36.73 15.84 -22.56
N ARG A 735 -35.93 15.25 -23.47
CA ARG A 735 -35.83 15.72 -24.86
C ARG A 735 -37.15 15.54 -25.61
N MET A 736 -37.82 14.40 -25.43
CA MET A 736 -39.14 14.16 -26.03
C MET A 736 -40.18 15.14 -25.51
N ILE A 737 -40.26 15.35 -24.18
CA ILE A 737 -41.20 16.29 -23.56
C ILE A 737 -40.93 17.73 -24.02
N SER A 738 -39.66 18.13 -24.07
CA SER A 738 -39.29 19.49 -24.51
C SER A 738 -39.66 19.72 -25.97
N LYS A 739 -39.47 18.71 -26.83
CA LYS A 739 -39.86 18.77 -28.24
C LYS A 739 -41.38 18.77 -28.42
N GLU A 740 -42.10 17.90 -27.70
CA GLU A 740 -43.57 17.88 -27.71
C GLU A 740 -44.16 19.22 -27.27
N LYS A 741 -43.59 19.83 -26.22
CA LYS A 741 -43.98 21.16 -25.76
C LYS A 741 -43.72 22.23 -26.82
N LEU A 742 -42.56 22.21 -27.46
CA LEU A 742 -42.24 23.14 -28.55
C LEU A 742 -43.19 22.98 -29.73
N ASP A 743 -43.45 21.74 -30.17
CA ASP A 743 -44.34 21.43 -31.28
C ASP A 743 -45.79 21.91 -30.97
N ARG A 744 -46.25 21.74 -29.71
CA ARG A 744 -47.54 22.29 -29.22
C ARG A 744 -47.57 23.82 -29.18
N ASP A 745 -46.54 24.44 -28.62
CA ASP A 745 -46.46 25.90 -28.51
C ASP A 745 -46.44 26.56 -29.91
N VAL A 746 -45.74 25.95 -30.88
CA VAL A 746 -45.73 26.37 -32.29
C VAL A 746 -47.11 26.24 -32.91
N PHE A 747 -47.81 25.10 -32.72
CA PHE A 747 -49.17 24.89 -33.22
C PHE A 747 -50.17 25.90 -32.65
N GLU A 748 -50.15 26.13 -31.33
CA GLU A 748 -51.01 27.12 -30.66
C GLU A 748 -50.72 28.55 -31.12
N GLN A 749 -49.46 28.86 -31.43
CA GLN A 749 -49.08 30.16 -31.98
C GLN A 749 -49.59 30.35 -33.40
N THR A 750 -49.44 29.36 -34.29
CA THR A 750 -49.96 29.40 -35.67
C THR A 750 -51.47 29.52 -35.70
N LYS A 751 -52.15 28.82 -34.77
CA LYS A 751 -53.60 28.91 -34.57
C LYS A 751 -54.03 30.33 -34.14
N LYS A 752 -53.26 30.98 -33.27
CA LYS A 752 -53.55 32.36 -32.82
C LYS A 752 -53.26 33.42 -33.87
N THR A 753 -52.24 33.22 -34.72
CA THR A 753 -51.88 34.18 -35.79
C THR A 753 -52.81 34.08 -36.99
N GLY A 754 -53.63 33.03 -37.09
CA GLY A 754 -54.54 32.80 -38.22
C GLY A 754 -53.80 32.47 -39.51
N GLU A 755 -52.63 31.85 -39.40
CA GLU A 755 -51.76 31.49 -40.53
C GLU A 755 -52.17 30.18 -41.22
N PHE A 756 -53.22 29.50 -40.74
CA PHE A 756 -53.83 28.37 -41.46
C PHE A 756 -54.76 28.90 -42.57
N ASP A 757 -54.63 28.36 -43.78
CA ASP A 757 -55.40 28.82 -44.95
C ASP A 757 -56.90 28.45 -44.85
N ASP A 758 -57.23 27.34 -44.16
CA ASP A 758 -58.60 26.88 -43.88
C ASP A 758 -58.72 25.95 -42.64
N GLU A 759 -59.96 25.60 -42.26
CA GLU A 759 -60.25 24.68 -41.15
C GLU A 759 -59.75 23.24 -41.40
N GLU A 760 -59.58 22.83 -42.67
CA GLU A 760 -59.07 21.50 -43.00
C GLU A 760 -57.56 21.39 -42.72
N GLU A 761 -56.79 22.44 -43.00
CA GLU A 761 -55.36 22.51 -42.71
C GLU A 761 -55.08 22.51 -41.19
N GLU A 762 -55.88 23.24 -40.40
CA GLU A 762 -55.79 23.23 -38.94
C GLU A 762 -56.05 21.81 -38.38
N GLN A 763 -57.11 21.14 -38.84
CA GLN A 763 -57.44 19.78 -38.40
C GLN A 763 -56.38 18.76 -38.81
N PHE A 764 -55.78 18.93 -39.99
CA PHE A 764 -54.68 18.08 -40.45
C PHE A 764 -53.43 18.24 -39.57
N ALA A 765 -53.05 19.47 -39.25
CA ALA A 765 -51.92 19.76 -38.36
C ALA A 765 -52.15 19.24 -36.93
N GLU A 766 -53.35 19.39 -36.38
CA GLU A 766 -53.71 18.85 -35.06
C GLU A 766 -53.63 17.31 -35.04
N LYS A 767 -54.07 16.67 -36.12
CA LYS A 767 -53.98 15.21 -36.28
C LYS A 767 -52.53 14.72 -36.34
N GLN A 768 -51.67 15.38 -37.12
CA GLN A 768 -50.24 15.10 -37.20
C GLN A 768 -49.57 15.20 -35.83
N LEU A 769 -49.89 16.25 -35.07
CA LEU A 769 -49.38 16.46 -33.71
C LEU A 769 -49.78 15.31 -32.78
N LYS A 770 -51.06 14.92 -32.77
CA LYS A 770 -51.56 13.77 -31.97
C LYS A 770 -50.93 12.45 -32.38
N GLU A 771 -50.71 12.21 -33.67
CA GLU A 771 -50.03 11.01 -34.18
C GLU A 771 -48.56 10.97 -33.74
N GLN A 772 -47.86 12.11 -33.77
CA GLN A 772 -46.48 12.24 -33.31
C GLN A 772 -46.36 12.04 -31.77
N GLU A 773 -47.31 12.55 -30.99
CA GLU A 773 -47.39 12.29 -29.54
C GLU A 773 -47.62 10.80 -29.23
N ALA A 774 -48.50 10.15 -29.98
CA ALA A 774 -48.76 8.72 -29.83
C ALA A 774 -47.52 7.87 -30.16
N LEU A 775 -46.79 8.24 -31.23
CA LEU A 775 -45.53 7.60 -31.61
C LEU A 775 -44.45 7.79 -30.53
N ASN A 776 -44.28 9.01 -30.01
CA ASN A 776 -43.33 9.28 -28.93
C ASN A 776 -43.64 8.45 -27.67
N LYS A 777 -44.92 8.30 -27.30
CA LYS A 777 -45.35 7.43 -26.20
C LYS A 777 -45.02 5.95 -26.45
N GLN A 778 -45.15 5.47 -27.68
CA GLN A 778 -44.76 4.09 -28.04
C GLN A 778 -43.24 3.89 -27.93
N ILE A 779 -42.44 4.84 -28.44
CA ILE A 779 -40.98 4.78 -28.35
C ILE A 779 -40.55 4.79 -26.87
N ALA A 780 -41.11 5.68 -26.05
CA ALA A 780 -40.79 5.75 -24.63
C ALA A 780 -41.11 4.44 -23.89
N ARG A 781 -42.24 3.78 -24.21
CA ARG A 781 -42.58 2.45 -23.65
C ARG A 781 -41.60 1.37 -24.08
N ALA A 782 -41.21 1.34 -25.36
CA ALA A 782 -40.26 0.37 -25.87
C ALA A 782 -38.87 0.53 -25.23
N GLU A 783 -38.39 1.77 -25.11
CA GLU A 783 -37.12 2.07 -24.43
C GLU A 783 -37.18 1.79 -22.93
N LYS A 784 -38.32 2.05 -22.27
CA LYS A 784 -38.52 1.70 -20.85
C LYS A 784 -38.45 0.19 -20.63
N LEU A 785 -39.07 -0.61 -21.50
CA LEU A 785 -38.99 -2.08 -21.42
C LEU A 785 -37.56 -2.58 -21.60
N LYS A 786 -36.79 -2.01 -22.54
CA LYS A 786 -35.36 -2.34 -22.71
C LYS A 786 -34.55 -1.99 -21.45
N LEU A 787 -34.81 -0.82 -20.86
CA LEU A 787 -34.19 -0.40 -19.60
C LEU A 787 -34.51 -1.40 -18.49
N ASP A 788 -35.79 -1.74 -18.29
CA ASP A 788 -36.23 -2.61 -17.20
C ASP A 788 -35.63 -4.01 -17.31
N ASN A 789 -35.53 -4.56 -18.52
CA ASN A 789 -34.85 -5.84 -18.76
C ASN A 789 -33.36 -5.79 -18.37
N LYS A 790 -32.65 -4.73 -18.75
CA LYS A 790 -31.23 -4.55 -18.38
C LYS A 790 -31.06 -4.34 -16.88
N VAL A 791 -31.94 -3.57 -16.26
CA VAL A 791 -31.93 -3.36 -14.80
C VAL A 791 -32.17 -4.68 -14.08
N ALA A 792 -33.08 -5.54 -14.56
CA ALA A 792 -33.31 -6.87 -13.97
C ALA A 792 -32.07 -7.77 -14.04
N GLU A 793 -31.35 -7.79 -15.17
CA GLU A 793 -30.07 -8.51 -15.31
C GLU A 793 -29.01 -7.99 -14.34
N ILE A 794 -28.87 -6.66 -14.24
CA ILE A 794 -27.96 -6.01 -13.29
C ILE A 794 -28.32 -6.40 -11.84
N GLU A 795 -29.59 -6.34 -11.44
CA GLU A 795 -30.02 -6.69 -10.08
C GLU A 795 -29.82 -8.18 -9.75
N GLN A 796 -29.94 -9.07 -10.74
CA GLN A 796 -29.61 -10.48 -10.57
C GLN A 796 -28.13 -10.68 -10.27
N ASN A 797 -27.25 -10.00 -11.01
CA ASN A 797 -25.79 -10.08 -10.79
C ASN A 797 -25.40 -9.44 -9.46
N ARG A 798 -26.00 -8.31 -9.09
CA ARG A 798 -25.80 -7.68 -7.77
C ARG A 798 -26.18 -8.61 -6.63
N THR A 799 -27.31 -9.30 -6.74
CA THR A 799 -27.77 -10.27 -5.73
C THR A 799 -26.76 -11.41 -5.55
N LYS A 800 -26.22 -11.96 -6.66
CA LYS A 800 -25.14 -12.97 -6.60
C LYS A 800 -23.89 -12.41 -5.91
N ASN A 801 -23.51 -11.17 -6.24
CA ASN A 801 -22.36 -10.51 -5.63
C ASN A 801 -22.55 -10.32 -4.12
N TRP A 802 -23.72 -9.89 -3.66
CA TRP A 802 -24.05 -9.76 -2.23
C TRP A 802 -24.04 -11.10 -1.50
N GLN A 803 -24.62 -12.14 -2.11
CA GLN A 803 -24.56 -13.51 -1.56
C GLN A 803 -23.12 -14.00 -1.42
N GLY A 804 -22.29 -13.76 -2.45
CA GLY A 804 -20.87 -14.06 -2.42
C GLY A 804 -20.14 -13.30 -1.33
N LEU A 805 -20.37 -11.98 -1.25
CA LEU A 805 -19.72 -11.10 -0.28
C LEU A 805 -20.00 -11.58 1.15
N SER A 806 -21.28 -11.77 1.51
CA SER A 806 -21.70 -12.29 2.82
C SER A 806 -21.05 -13.65 3.14
N LYS A 807 -21.06 -14.59 2.19
CA LYS A 807 -20.45 -15.91 2.34
C LYS A 807 -18.94 -15.82 2.61
N TYR A 808 -18.20 -15.07 1.79
CA TYR A 808 -16.73 -15.03 1.90
C TYR A 808 -16.25 -14.16 3.07
N THR A 809 -17.00 -13.13 3.47
CA THR A 809 -16.71 -12.39 4.71
C THR A 809 -16.89 -13.27 5.95
N GLU A 810 -17.93 -14.12 5.99
CA GLU A 810 -18.10 -15.08 7.09
C GLU A 810 -16.98 -16.13 7.12
N GLN A 811 -16.55 -16.62 5.95
CA GLN A 811 -15.44 -17.58 5.86
C GLN A 811 -14.13 -16.97 6.35
N PHE A 812 -13.86 -15.73 5.96
CA PHE A 812 -12.69 -14.97 6.42
C PHE A 812 -12.72 -14.79 7.94
N GLU A 813 -13.83 -14.33 8.52
CA GLU A 813 -13.98 -14.18 9.98
C GLU A 813 -13.78 -15.51 10.72
N ARG A 814 -14.34 -16.62 10.21
CA ARG A 814 -14.14 -17.94 10.82
C ARG A 814 -12.69 -18.39 10.74
N ARG A 815 -11.95 -18.08 9.67
CA ARG A 815 -10.53 -18.44 9.56
C ARG A 815 -9.68 -17.61 10.50
N ILE A 816 -9.87 -16.29 10.49
CA ILE A 816 -9.14 -15.37 11.36
C ILE A 816 -9.49 -15.55 12.84
N GLY A 817 -10.72 -15.95 13.18
CA GLY A 817 -11.07 -16.33 14.56
C GLY A 817 -10.22 -17.48 15.13
N ASN A 818 -9.53 -18.24 14.27
CA ASN A 818 -8.62 -19.33 14.65
C ASN A 818 -7.13 -18.98 14.49
N ILE A 819 -6.79 -17.86 13.83
CA ILE A 819 -5.43 -17.44 13.48
C ILE A 819 -5.40 -15.93 13.72
N GLU A 820 -4.78 -15.50 14.81
CA GLU A 820 -4.87 -14.14 15.39
C GLU A 820 -5.11 -12.97 14.41
N PRO A 821 -5.99 -12.01 14.75
CA PRO A 821 -6.56 -11.06 13.82
C PRO A 821 -5.54 -10.12 13.18
N ASP A 822 -5.60 -9.99 11.85
CA ASP A 822 -5.08 -8.81 11.18
C ASP A 822 -6.00 -7.62 11.48
N LEU A 823 -5.57 -6.80 12.44
CA LEU A 823 -6.37 -5.73 13.04
C LEU A 823 -6.84 -4.67 12.04
N SER A 824 -6.05 -4.40 10.99
CA SER A 824 -6.35 -3.40 9.96
C SER A 824 -7.49 -3.85 9.03
N ASN A 825 -7.48 -5.11 8.60
CA ASN A 825 -8.41 -5.62 7.58
C ASN A 825 -9.75 -6.11 8.17
N SER A 826 -9.83 -6.34 9.47
CA SER A 826 -11.08 -6.79 10.14
C SER A 826 -12.20 -5.74 10.10
N GLY A 827 -11.87 -4.44 10.12
CA GLY A 827 -12.86 -3.37 9.94
C GLY A 827 -13.47 -3.38 8.53
N GLU A 828 -12.63 -3.42 7.49
CA GLU A 828 -13.08 -3.46 6.09
C GLU A 828 -13.99 -4.68 5.80
N ILE A 829 -13.59 -5.85 6.30
CA ILE A 829 -14.39 -7.08 6.14
C ILE A 829 -15.75 -6.97 6.82
N LYS A 830 -15.82 -6.38 8.03
CA LYS A 830 -17.08 -6.12 8.71
C LYS A 830 -17.96 -5.14 7.95
N TYR A 831 -17.38 -4.07 7.40
CA TYR A 831 -18.10 -3.13 6.54
C TYR A 831 -18.75 -3.83 5.35
N TYR A 832 -18.00 -4.68 4.65
CA TYR A 832 -18.54 -5.47 3.55
C TYR A 832 -19.68 -6.39 4.00
N LYS A 833 -19.49 -7.12 5.10
CA LYS A 833 -20.53 -7.99 5.67
C LYS A 833 -21.83 -7.24 5.97
N ILE A 834 -21.74 -6.09 6.65
CA ILE A 834 -22.89 -5.23 6.95
C ILE A 834 -23.64 -4.84 5.68
N LEU A 835 -22.93 -4.37 4.66
CA LEU A 835 -23.56 -3.96 3.41
C LEU A 835 -24.24 -5.13 2.67
N ALA A 836 -23.62 -6.31 2.66
CA ALA A 836 -24.22 -7.49 2.07
C ALA A 836 -25.46 -7.96 2.83
N ASP A 837 -25.37 -8.07 4.15
CA ASP A 837 -26.48 -8.53 4.97
C ASP A 837 -27.65 -7.54 4.92
N GLN A 838 -27.37 -6.23 4.83
CA GLN A 838 -28.39 -5.21 4.58
C GLN A 838 -29.05 -5.39 3.21
N ALA A 839 -28.27 -5.56 2.15
CA ALA A 839 -28.80 -5.78 0.80
C ALA A 839 -29.60 -7.09 0.68
N LEU A 840 -29.28 -8.09 1.50
CA LEU A 840 -29.96 -9.38 1.56
C LEU A 840 -31.16 -9.40 2.54
N GLY A 841 -31.48 -8.28 3.19
CA GLY A 841 -32.62 -8.16 4.11
C GLY A 841 -32.43 -8.88 5.45
N ARG A 842 -31.18 -9.03 5.92
CA ARG A 842 -30.84 -9.73 7.18
C ARG A 842 -30.65 -8.74 8.33
N GLU A 843 -31.72 -8.05 8.68
CA GLU A 843 -31.73 -6.91 9.60
C GLU A 843 -31.10 -7.23 10.97
N GLN A 844 -31.37 -8.39 11.56
CA GLN A 844 -30.79 -8.79 12.85
C GLN A 844 -29.27 -8.96 12.81
N GLN A 845 -28.71 -9.40 11.67
CA GLN A 845 -27.27 -9.53 11.50
C GLN A 845 -26.62 -8.17 11.35
N VAL A 846 -27.26 -7.27 10.59
CA VAL A 846 -26.82 -5.88 10.43
C VAL A 846 -26.78 -5.17 11.78
N GLU A 847 -27.84 -5.26 12.57
CA GLU A 847 -27.92 -4.64 13.90
C GLU A 847 -26.78 -5.14 14.79
N ARG A 848 -26.58 -6.46 14.87
CA ARG A 848 -25.49 -7.06 15.65
C ARG A 848 -24.11 -6.56 15.23
N GLU A 849 -23.80 -6.55 13.93
CA GLU A 849 -22.48 -6.14 13.44
C GLU A 849 -22.25 -4.63 13.59
N ILE A 850 -23.28 -3.80 13.42
CA ILE A 850 -23.22 -2.36 13.70
C ILE A 850 -22.99 -2.09 15.19
N SER A 851 -23.69 -2.81 16.09
CA SER A 851 -23.46 -2.70 17.54
C SER A 851 -22.01 -3.03 17.90
N ILE A 852 -21.45 -4.11 17.34
CA ILE A 852 -20.04 -4.47 17.53
C ILE A 852 -19.09 -3.34 17.08
N LEU A 853 -19.40 -2.66 15.97
CA LEU A 853 -18.55 -1.57 15.48
C LEU A 853 -18.65 -0.31 16.34
N ILE A 854 -19.83 0.03 16.85
CA ILE A 854 -20.11 1.27 17.58
C ILE A 854 -19.72 1.15 19.06
N GLU A 855 -19.97 0.01 19.69
CA GLU A 855 -19.68 -0.24 21.10
C GLU A 855 -18.17 -0.39 21.33
N ASN A 856 -17.55 0.67 21.83
CA ASN A 856 -16.10 0.72 22.05
C ASN A 856 -15.62 -0.27 23.13
N GLU A 857 -16.49 -0.78 24.00
CA GLU A 857 -16.12 -1.76 25.04
C GLU A 857 -15.99 -3.20 24.49
N SER A 858 -16.59 -3.47 23.33
CA SER A 858 -16.64 -4.81 22.71
C SER A 858 -15.45 -5.10 21.80
N ALA A 859 -14.65 -4.07 21.46
CA ALA A 859 -13.45 -4.19 20.62
C ALA A 859 -12.18 -4.16 21.49
N PRO A 860 -11.26 -5.13 21.35
CA PRO A 860 -9.91 -5.08 21.92
C PRO A 860 -9.20 -3.75 21.67
N GLU A 861 -8.41 -3.27 22.62
CA GLU A 861 -7.80 -1.93 22.59
C GLU A 861 -6.92 -1.72 21.36
N GLU A 862 -6.32 -2.79 20.88
CA GLU A 862 -5.47 -2.83 19.70
C GLU A 862 -6.28 -2.63 18.40
N LEU A 863 -7.58 -2.94 18.38
CA LEU A 863 -8.47 -2.82 17.21
C LEU A 863 -9.11 -1.43 17.09
N LYS A 864 -9.19 -0.67 18.18
CA LYS A 864 -9.96 0.58 18.25
C LYS A 864 -9.50 1.64 17.25
N ALA A 865 -8.18 1.85 17.15
CA ALA A 865 -7.61 2.82 16.22
C ALA A 865 -7.76 2.37 14.75
N ALA A 866 -7.51 1.09 14.48
CA ALA A 866 -7.62 0.52 13.14
C ALA A 866 -9.05 0.56 12.58
N TRP A 867 -10.06 0.39 13.44
CA TRP A 867 -11.46 0.35 13.03
C TRP A 867 -12.13 1.71 12.93
N LEU A 868 -11.49 2.77 13.40
CA LEU A 868 -12.07 4.12 13.43
C LEU A 868 -12.52 4.57 12.04
N ALA A 869 -11.68 4.41 11.02
CA ALA A 869 -12.01 4.78 9.64
C ALA A 869 -13.24 4.02 9.11
N THR A 870 -13.34 2.73 9.42
CA THR A 870 -14.48 1.88 9.05
C THR A 870 -15.76 2.35 9.75
N ARG A 871 -15.69 2.59 11.06
CA ARG A 871 -16.81 3.08 11.87
C ARG A 871 -17.35 4.40 11.32
N VAL A 872 -16.45 5.34 11.00
CA VAL A 872 -16.82 6.63 10.42
C VAL A 872 -17.54 6.45 9.09
N ARG A 873 -17.05 5.55 8.23
CA ARG A 873 -17.69 5.25 6.94
C ARG A 873 -19.09 4.64 7.11
N VAL A 874 -19.26 3.66 8.01
CA VAL A 874 -20.58 3.08 8.33
C VAL A 874 -21.54 4.15 8.81
N ILE A 875 -21.10 5.03 9.71
CA ILE A 875 -21.94 6.11 10.23
C ILE A 875 -22.37 7.07 9.13
N ILE A 876 -21.48 7.43 8.20
CA ILE A 876 -21.83 8.25 7.04
C ILE A 876 -22.90 7.56 6.18
N ASP A 877 -22.74 6.26 5.90
CA ASP A 877 -23.69 5.50 5.09
C ASP A 877 -25.06 5.37 5.77
N VAL A 878 -25.10 5.12 7.09
CA VAL A 878 -26.33 5.12 7.88
C VAL A 878 -27.00 6.50 7.86
N SER A 879 -26.25 7.59 8.04
CA SER A 879 -26.80 8.95 7.95
C SER A 879 -27.35 9.27 6.55
N ASN A 880 -26.67 8.84 5.49
CA ASN A 880 -27.17 8.98 4.12
C ASN A 880 -28.46 8.19 3.89
N LEU A 881 -28.60 7.01 4.50
CA LEU A 881 -29.82 6.20 4.45
C LEU A 881 -30.97 6.91 5.15
N MET A 882 -30.76 7.42 6.37
CA MET A 882 -31.77 8.18 7.11
C MET A 882 -32.24 9.41 6.33
N TYR A 883 -31.30 10.16 5.74
CA TYR A 883 -31.61 11.29 4.86
C TYR A 883 -32.46 10.86 3.64
N SER A 884 -32.07 9.76 2.99
CA SER A 884 -32.78 9.24 1.82
C SER A 884 -34.18 8.77 2.15
N GLU A 885 -34.38 8.11 3.30
CA GLU A 885 -35.70 7.66 3.75
C GLU A 885 -36.59 8.85 4.11
N ALA A 886 -36.05 9.89 4.74
CA ALA A 886 -36.76 11.13 5.00
C ALA A 886 -37.29 11.77 3.71
N ILE A 887 -36.48 11.79 2.64
CA ILE A 887 -36.89 12.26 1.31
C ILE A 887 -37.94 11.35 0.69
N ARG A 888 -37.74 10.03 0.72
CA ARG A 888 -38.68 9.06 0.13
C ARG A 888 -40.07 9.20 0.73
N GLN A 889 -40.15 9.38 2.04
CA GLN A 889 -41.42 9.59 2.75
C GLN A 889 -42.07 10.93 2.37
N GLN A 890 -41.27 11.99 2.19
CA GLN A 890 -41.75 13.28 1.68
C GLN A 890 -42.33 13.14 0.26
N GLU A 891 -41.64 12.45 -0.64
CA GLU A 891 -42.09 12.22 -2.03
C GLU A 891 -43.35 11.33 -2.11
N LEU A 892 -43.41 10.27 -1.31
CA LEU A 892 -44.59 9.40 -1.22
C LEU A 892 -45.81 10.17 -0.73
N ARG A 893 -45.66 11.07 0.25
CA ARG A 893 -46.73 11.95 0.73
C ARG A 893 -47.17 12.97 -0.31
N GLY A 894 -46.24 13.61 -1.02
CA GLY A 894 -46.57 14.52 -2.13
C GLY A 894 -47.28 13.84 -3.31
N ARG A 895 -47.00 12.56 -3.57
CA ARG A 895 -47.78 11.76 -4.54
C ARG A 895 -49.18 11.39 -4.03
N PHE A 896 -49.33 11.12 -2.73
CA PHE A 896 -50.64 10.90 -2.11
C PHE A 896 -51.50 12.19 -2.17
N GLU A 897 -50.92 13.36 -1.95
CA GLU A 897 -51.59 14.67 -2.06
C GLU A 897 -52.16 14.93 -3.47
N LEU A 898 -51.40 14.59 -4.53
CA LEU A 898 -51.87 14.71 -5.92
C LEU A 898 -53.00 13.72 -6.28
N GLN A 899 -53.12 12.60 -5.54
CA GLN A 899 -54.12 11.57 -5.82
C GLN A 899 -55.51 11.92 -5.22
N PHE A 900 -55.57 12.82 -4.23
CA PHE A 900 -56.81 13.25 -3.57
C PHE A 900 -57.41 14.57 -4.10
N ILE A 901 -56.71 15.32 -4.96
CA ILE A 901 -57.24 16.53 -5.60
C ILE A 901 -58.41 16.22 -6.57
N ASN A 902 -58.65 14.95 -6.90
CA ASN A 902 -59.70 14.51 -7.84
C ASN A 902 -60.95 13.87 -7.18
N GLN A 903 -61.14 13.95 -5.86
CA GLN A 903 -62.32 13.37 -5.20
C GLN A 903 -62.93 14.29 -4.13
N ASP A 904 -64.10 14.86 -4.49
CA ASP A 904 -65.18 15.48 -3.71
C ASP A 904 -64.90 16.29 -2.42
N ASN A 905 -65.53 17.47 -2.38
CA ASN A 905 -65.41 18.57 -1.41
C ASN A 905 -65.77 18.26 0.07
N GLU A 906 -66.12 17.03 0.45
CA GLU A 906 -66.30 16.66 1.87
C GLU A 906 -64.98 16.23 2.54
N ALA A 907 -63.91 16.06 1.76
CA ALA A 907 -62.57 15.76 2.28
C ALA A 907 -61.81 17.01 2.75
N GLU A 908 -62.15 18.22 2.28
CA GLU A 908 -61.38 19.46 2.52
C GLU A 908 -61.30 19.87 3.99
N GLU A 909 -62.39 19.74 4.78
CA GLU A 909 -62.41 20.17 6.18
C GLU A 909 -61.65 19.19 7.11
N LYS A 910 -61.59 17.89 6.73
CA LYS A 910 -60.72 16.89 7.36
C LYS A 910 -59.28 16.94 6.83
N LEU A 911 -59.06 17.49 5.64
CA LEU A 911 -57.75 17.78 5.09
C LEU A 911 -57.15 18.99 5.82
N GLU A 912 -57.88 20.09 6.03
CA GLU A 912 -57.38 21.30 6.71
C GLU A 912 -56.92 21.05 8.16
N THR A 913 -57.61 20.17 8.89
CA THR A 913 -57.21 19.79 10.25
C THR A 913 -56.03 18.81 10.29
N LYS A 914 -55.70 18.11 9.19
CA LYS A 914 -54.45 17.35 9.03
C LYS A 914 -53.32 18.16 8.39
N LEU A 915 -53.65 19.10 7.49
CA LEU A 915 -52.73 20.03 6.81
C LEU A 915 -51.99 20.90 7.82
N ASN A 916 -52.66 21.35 8.88
CA ASN A 916 -52.04 22.15 9.93
C ASN A 916 -51.03 21.39 10.84
N SER A 917 -50.71 20.12 10.55
CA SER A 917 -49.82 19.31 11.40
C SER A 917 -48.59 18.69 10.72
N THR A 918 -48.41 18.77 9.39
CA THR A 918 -47.42 17.90 8.72
C THR A 918 -46.83 18.44 7.40
N ASP A 919 -46.08 19.53 7.46
CA ASP A 919 -45.35 20.10 6.30
C ASP A 919 -43.90 19.58 6.10
N HIS A 920 -43.39 18.67 6.94
CA HIS A 920 -41.94 18.34 6.94
C HIS A 920 -41.64 16.84 6.79
N ALA A 921 -40.54 16.54 6.10
CA ALA A 921 -39.88 15.23 6.13
C ALA A 921 -39.74 14.77 7.58
N LEU A 922 -39.87 13.45 7.87
CA LEU A 922 -39.84 12.90 9.23
C LEU A 922 -38.66 13.51 10.02
N PRO A 923 -38.90 14.45 10.95
CA PRO A 923 -37.84 15.25 11.54
C PRO A 923 -36.82 14.37 12.24
N GLU A 924 -37.28 13.30 12.88
CA GLU A 924 -36.47 12.30 13.58
C GLU A 924 -35.37 11.68 12.70
N TYR A 925 -35.65 11.36 11.43
CA TYR A 925 -34.64 10.81 10.53
C TYR A 925 -33.60 11.86 10.11
N LEU A 926 -34.02 13.11 9.93
CA LEU A 926 -33.11 14.20 9.61
C LEU A 926 -32.24 14.58 10.82
N GLU A 927 -32.77 14.54 12.04
CA GLU A 927 -31.98 14.71 13.27
C GLU A 927 -30.90 13.62 13.40
N GLN A 928 -31.29 12.35 13.26
CA GLN A 928 -30.35 11.22 13.34
C GLN A 928 -29.28 11.30 12.25
N ALA A 929 -29.65 11.75 11.04
CA ALA A 929 -28.68 12.01 9.97
C ALA A 929 -27.68 13.11 10.37
N ILE A 930 -28.15 14.24 10.92
CA ILE A 930 -27.28 15.33 11.41
C ILE A 930 -26.34 14.85 12.51
N GLU A 931 -26.82 14.07 13.48
CA GLU A 931 -26.01 13.51 14.56
C GLU A 931 -24.87 12.64 14.02
N GLY A 932 -25.18 11.72 13.10
CA GLY A 932 -24.16 10.86 12.49
C GLY A 932 -23.16 11.63 11.61
N TYR A 933 -23.60 12.63 10.82
CA TYR A 933 -22.66 13.48 10.08
C TYR A 933 -21.75 14.30 11.01
N ASN A 934 -22.28 14.81 12.13
CA ASN A 934 -21.48 15.50 13.14
C ASN A 934 -20.48 14.57 13.83
N TYR A 935 -20.85 13.31 14.07
CA TYR A 935 -19.90 12.29 14.53
C TYR A 935 -18.79 12.09 13.51
N ALA A 936 -19.13 11.88 12.24
CA ALA A 936 -18.16 11.67 11.16
C ALA A 936 -17.18 12.84 11.01
N LEU A 937 -17.66 14.09 11.14
CA LEU A 937 -16.83 15.30 11.11
C LEU A 937 -15.73 15.35 12.17
N LYS A 938 -15.90 14.67 13.31
CA LYS A 938 -14.88 14.64 14.37
C LYS A 938 -13.68 13.78 13.99
N PHE A 939 -13.85 12.82 13.08
CA PHE A 939 -12.88 11.76 12.81
C PHE A 939 -12.40 11.71 11.35
N ASP A 940 -13.23 12.03 10.36
CA ASP A 940 -12.77 12.19 8.95
C ASP A 940 -12.23 13.60 8.75
N LEU A 941 -10.91 13.75 8.84
CA LEU A 941 -10.23 15.05 8.77
C LEU A 941 -9.90 15.50 7.35
N THR A 942 -10.31 14.76 6.32
CA THR A 942 -9.97 15.12 4.93
C THR A 942 -10.69 16.40 4.50
N TYR A 943 -10.00 17.26 3.76
CA TYR A 943 -10.54 18.55 3.31
C TYR A 943 -11.87 18.41 2.55
N ARG A 944 -11.94 17.43 1.64
CA ARG A 944 -13.13 17.16 0.86
C ARG A 944 -14.30 16.67 1.73
N SER A 945 -14.07 15.70 2.61
CA SER A 945 -15.15 15.18 3.48
C SER A 945 -15.67 16.24 4.43
N GLN A 946 -14.78 17.07 4.99
CA GLN A 946 -15.17 18.19 5.86
C GLN A 946 -16.16 19.15 5.17
N ILE A 947 -16.00 19.40 3.87
CA ILE A 947 -16.93 20.23 3.08
C ILE A 947 -18.22 19.47 2.77
N MET A 948 -18.10 18.24 2.27
CA MET A 948 -19.26 17.43 1.82
C MET A 948 -20.21 17.06 2.97
N LEU A 949 -19.67 16.69 4.13
CA LEU A 949 -20.48 16.36 5.31
C LEU A 949 -21.24 17.59 5.83
N ARG A 950 -20.61 18.77 5.83
CA ARG A 950 -21.30 20.03 6.17
C ARG A 950 -22.39 20.37 5.17
N GLN A 951 -22.20 20.07 3.88
CA GLN A 951 -23.26 20.26 2.89
C GLN A 951 -24.48 19.38 3.19
N GLN A 952 -24.26 18.10 3.56
CA GLN A 952 -25.35 17.21 3.96
C GLN A 952 -26.08 17.72 5.21
N ILE A 953 -25.33 18.20 6.21
CA ILE A 953 -25.91 18.82 7.42
C ILE A 953 -26.77 20.03 7.04
N ALA A 954 -26.29 20.92 6.17
CA ALA A 954 -27.05 22.08 5.73
C ALA A 954 -28.35 21.70 4.99
N PHE A 955 -28.31 20.65 4.16
CA PHE A 955 -29.51 20.13 3.48
C PHE A 955 -30.54 19.54 4.44
N CYS A 956 -30.10 18.90 5.52
CA CYS A 956 -31.00 18.45 6.59
C CYS A 956 -31.60 19.65 7.34
N GLN A 957 -30.77 20.63 7.72
CA GLN A 957 -31.20 21.84 8.43
C GLN A 957 -32.24 22.64 7.65
N GLU A 958 -32.05 22.86 6.34
CA GLU A 958 -33.04 23.51 5.49
C GLU A 958 -34.38 22.75 5.48
N ARG A 959 -34.35 21.42 5.41
CA ARG A 959 -35.57 20.59 5.41
C ARG A 959 -36.28 20.56 6.76
N LEU A 960 -35.55 20.82 7.84
CA LEU A 960 -36.07 20.99 9.19
C LEU A 960 -36.49 22.44 9.49
N ASN A 961 -36.43 23.35 8.50
CA ASN A 961 -36.66 24.79 8.67
C ASN A 961 -35.74 25.48 9.70
N ARG A 962 -34.55 24.91 9.95
CA ARG A 962 -33.51 25.50 10.80
C ARG A 962 -32.64 26.46 10.01
N ASN A 963 -33.26 27.53 9.51
CA ASN A 963 -32.62 28.45 8.57
C ASN A 963 -31.36 29.13 9.16
N GLU A 964 -31.34 29.45 10.45
CA GLU A 964 -30.16 30.06 11.10
C GLU A 964 -28.96 29.11 11.14
N ASP A 965 -29.20 27.85 11.51
CA ASP A 965 -28.17 26.81 11.55
C ASP A 965 -27.64 26.50 10.13
N ALA A 966 -28.54 26.48 9.13
CA ALA A 966 -28.19 26.30 7.73
C ALA A 966 -27.32 27.45 7.21
N ILE A 967 -27.67 28.70 7.53
CA ILE A 967 -26.86 29.88 7.19
C ILE A 967 -25.45 29.77 7.78
N GLU A 968 -25.32 29.37 9.05
CA GLU A 968 -24.02 29.20 9.69
C GLU A 968 -23.20 28.08 9.02
N THR A 969 -23.85 26.98 8.68
CA THR A 969 -23.21 25.83 8.03
C THR A 969 -22.74 26.17 6.61
N TYR A 970 -23.56 26.86 5.81
CA TYR A 970 -23.16 27.33 4.48
C TYR A 970 -21.99 28.31 4.54
N LYS A 971 -22.00 29.22 5.52
CA LYS A 971 -20.88 30.12 5.76
C LYS A 971 -19.58 29.38 6.10
N LYS A 972 -19.65 28.30 6.89
CA LYS A 972 -18.50 27.44 7.18
C LYS A 972 -17.97 26.77 5.91
N ILE A 973 -18.86 26.27 5.03
CA ILE A 973 -18.48 25.67 3.74
C ILE A 973 -17.73 26.68 2.86
N ILE A 974 -18.27 27.90 2.73
CA ILE A 974 -17.64 28.98 1.94
C ILE A 974 -16.25 29.30 2.51
N SER A 975 -16.15 29.47 3.83
CA SER A 975 -14.88 29.75 4.52
C SER A 975 -13.86 28.62 4.34
N LEU A 976 -14.28 27.36 4.37
CA LEU A 976 -13.43 26.20 4.08
C LEU A 976 -12.92 26.22 2.64
N CYS A 977 -13.74 26.63 1.67
CA CYS A 977 -13.29 26.77 0.28
C CYS A 977 -12.21 27.85 0.11
N GLU A 978 -12.13 28.84 1.00
CA GLU A 978 -11.04 29.84 1.02
C GLU A 978 -9.72 29.29 1.58
N MET A 979 -9.73 28.16 2.31
CA MET A 979 -8.57 27.62 3.01
C MET A 979 -7.50 27.09 2.05
N HIS A 980 -7.92 26.36 1.02
CA HIS A 980 -7.04 25.76 0.01
C HIS A 980 -7.54 26.12 -1.40
N PRO A 981 -7.41 27.37 -1.84
CA PRO A 981 -8.02 27.85 -3.09
C PRO A 981 -7.52 27.08 -4.33
N LYS A 982 -6.27 26.62 -4.31
CA LYS A 982 -5.67 25.81 -5.39
C LYS A 982 -6.13 24.34 -5.39
N ASP A 983 -6.79 23.86 -4.32
CA ASP A 983 -7.28 22.48 -4.19
C ASP A 983 -8.80 22.34 -4.42
N VAL A 984 -9.49 23.45 -4.75
CA VAL A 984 -10.93 23.44 -5.06
C VAL A 984 -11.16 22.77 -6.42
N THR A 985 -11.50 21.48 -6.39
CA THR A 985 -11.89 20.72 -7.59
C THR A 985 -13.21 21.24 -8.19
N LEU A 986 -13.49 20.93 -9.46
CA LEU A 986 -14.78 21.25 -10.12
C LEU A 986 -16.01 20.84 -9.29
N ALA A 987 -15.94 19.70 -8.59
CA ALA A 987 -17.01 19.27 -7.72
C ALA A 987 -17.18 20.21 -6.52
N LEU A 988 -16.08 20.63 -5.89
CA LEU A 988 -16.11 21.59 -4.78
C LEU A 988 -16.51 23.00 -5.25
N GLU A 989 -16.17 23.41 -6.48
CA GLU A 989 -16.66 24.68 -7.04
C GLU A 989 -18.18 24.70 -7.15
N VAL A 990 -18.79 23.59 -7.57
CA VAL A 990 -20.27 23.46 -7.61
C VAL A 990 -20.85 23.56 -6.21
N VAL A 991 -20.24 22.88 -5.23
CA VAL A 991 -20.66 22.97 -3.82
C VAL A 991 -20.53 24.40 -3.29
N GLN A 992 -19.42 25.08 -3.58
CA GLN A 992 -19.18 26.46 -3.16
C GLN A 992 -20.20 27.42 -3.78
N LYS A 993 -20.46 27.33 -5.09
CA LYS A 993 -21.46 28.15 -5.78
C LYS A 993 -22.86 27.92 -5.20
N MET A 994 -23.20 26.66 -4.92
CA MET A 994 -24.47 26.31 -4.30
C MET A 994 -24.58 26.85 -2.88
N ALA A 995 -23.53 26.74 -2.08
CA ALA A 995 -23.48 27.27 -0.72
C ALA A 995 -23.63 28.80 -0.71
N ASN A 996 -22.97 29.51 -1.63
CA ASN A 996 -23.15 30.96 -1.81
C ASN A 996 -24.61 31.31 -2.15
N LEU A 997 -25.19 30.67 -3.16
CA LEU A 997 -26.57 30.89 -3.58
C LEU A 997 -27.56 30.65 -2.41
N LYS A 998 -27.38 29.54 -1.68
CA LYS A 998 -28.23 29.17 -0.54
C LYS A 998 -28.05 30.13 0.63
N TYR A 999 -26.82 30.53 0.94
CA TYR A 999 -26.52 31.51 1.96
C TYR A 999 -27.20 32.86 1.68
N ASP A 1000 -27.10 33.36 0.45
CA ASP A 1000 -27.72 34.62 0.05
C ASP A 1000 -29.25 34.55 0.12
N ASN A 1001 -29.84 33.49 -0.44
CA ASN A 1001 -31.30 33.29 -0.44
C ASN A 1001 -31.88 33.20 0.97
N LEU A 1002 -31.24 32.44 1.88
CA LEU A 1002 -31.72 32.28 3.26
C LEU A 1002 -31.56 33.58 4.06
N ASN A 1003 -30.48 34.36 3.84
CA ASN A 1003 -30.33 35.67 4.47
C ASN A 1003 -31.37 36.68 3.95
N GLU A 1004 -31.69 36.66 2.65
CA GLU A 1004 -32.77 37.49 2.11
C GLU A 1004 -34.12 37.13 2.70
N GLN A 1005 -34.42 35.83 2.87
CA GLN A 1005 -35.65 35.36 3.52
C GLN A 1005 -35.71 35.83 4.98
N LYS A 1006 -34.60 35.69 5.72
CA LYS A 1006 -34.48 36.17 7.11
C LYS A 1006 -34.74 37.68 7.21
N ASN A 1007 -34.10 38.46 6.36
CA ASN A 1007 -34.28 39.92 6.31
C ASN A 1007 -35.69 40.36 5.89
N LYS A 1008 -36.43 39.50 5.16
CA LYS A 1008 -37.84 39.72 4.79
C LYS A 1008 -38.81 39.31 5.91
N SER A 1009 -38.47 38.32 6.74
CA SER A 1009 -39.28 37.93 7.91
C SER A 1009 -39.09 38.83 9.13
N GLU A 1010 -37.96 39.55 9.22
CA GLU A 1010 -37.66 40.51 10.29
C GLU A 1010 -38.23 41.93 10.02
N LYS A 1011 -38.74 42.17 8.80
CA LYS A 1011 -39.45 43.39 8.40
C LYS A 1011 -40.95 43.17 8.42
#